data_AF-A0AAW2YZ84-F1
#
_entry.id   AF-A0AAW2YZ84-F1
#
_cell.length_a   1.000
_cell.length_b   1.000
_cell.length_c   1.000
_cell.angle_alpha   90.00
_cell.angle_beta   90.00
_cell.angle_gamma   90.00
#
_symmetry.space_group_name_H-M   'P 1'
#
loop_
_entity.id
_entity.type
_entity.pdbx_description
1 polymer ?
#
loop_
_entity_poly.entity_id
_entity_poly.type
_entity_poly.pdbx_seq_one_letter_code
_entity_poly.pdbx_strand_id
1 'polypeptide(L)'
;MKRVAAFLVAFAFVLITLVQSAPTINTIGGYFSPSTPVNSINAQLSYPSGTFYDSINNLLYVCDTGDFIIRVVDLSTNITTLVAGQYGKTGYAGDNGLATNALLNYPQTIVADGANNLLYISDQKKSNRTSGIIRTVVGNGVSGYTGNGGPATSARINAPNGMALDTDASVLYFTEQGTNYIIRKWDRTSGVISLVAGTQGTSGTSGNNVAATSAQLCNPYGLTIDMDNKVLYLADACFHGIRTITISSGIIATFAGGNGAGFSGDNGLATSASFNSPWDVTIDSSRKLVYIADLSNYVIRVVNQTSGVVKTMAGTQGVFAFGGDGGLATSAKLTYVMRMTLDRSRNQLYFTDKQSRMIRAVDLNSNVIRTVVGAPFQYTGSAYGARLFGQVYSAKYDNLRNQLYITDATSHRVMVINRNTNNIQTILGAGPDAFTGSYDTVALNSPSLLPVGISLDVTNNLVYVAEFGIHTIRVINRTNGMVTRVAGTGACGYTGDGSSALTAQICNPFGILYDSSTSTLYFSSYYSHVIRSIKNGVINTVVGTGSGGYNGNNQVGTSTQLNNPSLLNIDVSRNIIYFPDSLNHIVRAWNRTSNIVTNIAGTPSTYSYSGDKGSALSSTMNYPTGVTLNSVTNQLYITDTRNQLVRVVDMNTGIITKVSGIFNVMASTGDNGILVNSTFNLPNLVEFDNVNNVMYISENNYVRVVYPDQYVIDTAIGSWNVFAPTTAMNSQMYAPQGSCYDSTRNRLYVNDKNDHVVKMVNLNTNMVTVIAGIGVYGYSGDGGLATNARLSSPRHCVVDTVNNYLYITEFTNRLIRMIDLNTNLISTVVGNSSDGYTPDGSSPINAITSPSTLALDSINNLLYWVEEYCHVARYWNRTNNKIYTLAGVQSSSGPASSTPVPASGSRLCSPWGINLDSANNVLYISELCSNVVRMVNRTSGMMSIYAGTGTAGYGGDGGLSTSALLSYPCHTQIDSVRNRLYVTDYRNQVVRSISMTSKIISTFAGNFNLSSGYGGDGGLAANAQLADPHVLTLDNVNNQLYVSDVNNMVIRAVDLSTNIIRTSVGGPQNYRGPALYARIINAVYDLKIEQERNLMYFIDANTVKVVDKYVNTISTFAGLGGIITTYNGDGLLATLATLNGPRSLAIDTVNNLVYIADYGNNMIRVVNRNNGLMTRFAGSGVCGNTGDGGPATSAQICSPFGMVLDTVTNTLYFTTHGHHVIRCRKKRNHQYSCG
;
A
#
# COMPACT_ATOMS: atom_id res chain seq x y z
N MET A 1 29.55 -43.33 58.06
CA MET A 1 28.78 -42.23 58.70
C MET A 1 29.31 -40.83 58.36
N LYS A 2 30.42 -40.31 58.93
CA LYS A 2 30.81 -38.88 58.78
C LYS A 2 30.88 -38.35 57.32
N ARG A 3 31.30 -39.14 56.32
CA ARG A 3 31.28 -38.74 54.89
C ARG A 3 29.87 -38.56 54.28
N VAL A 4 28.82 -39.15 54.86
CA VAL A 4 27.42 -39.00 54.41
C VAL A 4 26.81 -37.71 54.95
N ALA A 5 27.11 -37.35 56.21
CA ALA A 5 26.63 -36.13 56.84
C ALA A 5 27.14 -34.86 56.13
N ALA A 6 28.41 -34.85 55.72
CA ALA A 6 28.98 -33.74 54.94
C ALA A 6 28.26 -33.53 53.60
N PHE A 7 27.82 -34.61 52.95
CA PHE A 7 27.10 -34.56 51.67
C PHE A 7 25.68 -33.97 51.83
N LEU A 8 25.01 -34.26 52.95
CA LEU A 8 23.68 -33.74 53.26
C LEU A 8 23.68 -32.24 53.63
N VAL A 9 24.68 -31.78 54.39
CA VAL A 9 24.76 -30.35 54.79
C VAL A 9 25.07 -29.43 53.61
N ALA A 10 25.93 -29.88 52.68
CA ALA A 10 26.19 -29.15 51.44
C ALA A 10 24.93 -29.02 50.56
N PHE A 11 24.05 -30.02 50.58
CA PHE A 11 22.79 -30.02 49.82
C PHE A 11 21.75 -29.03 50.37
N ALA A 12 21.76 -28.76 51.68
CA ALA A 12 20.78 -27.89 52.33
C ALA A 12 21.02 -26.38 52.08
N PHE A 13 22.28 -25.94 52.02
CA PHE A 13 22.61 -24.51 51.94
C PHE A 13 22.36 -23.86 50.58
N VAL A 14 22.18 -24.65 49.51
CA VAL A 14 21.92 -24.15 48.14
C VAL A 14 20.46 -23.68 47.95
N LEU A 15 19.54 -24.06 48.85
CA LEU A 15 18.10 -23.96 48.60
C LEU A 15 17.41 -22.64 48.99
N ILE A 16 18.08 -21.75 49.74
CA ILE A 16 17.38 -20.68 50.50
C ILE A 16 17.58 -19.24 49.93
N THR A 17 18.64 -18.97 49.16
CA THR A 17 18.90 -17.61 48.62
C THR A 17 18.50 -17.46 47.14
N LEU A 18 17.20 -17.49 46.81
CA LEU A 18 16.73 -17.16 45.43
C LEU A 18 15.25 -16.74 45.28
N VAL A 19 14.67 -15.97 46.22
CA VAL A 19 13.33 -15.37 46.06
C VAL A 19 13.38 -14.18 45.08
N GLN A 20 13.46 -14.49 43.78
CA GLN A 20 13.43 -13.51 42.69
C GLN A 20 11.99 -13.24 42.21
N SER A 21 11.69 -11.98 41.88
CA SER A 21 10.42 -11.50 41.35
C SER A 21 9.94 -12.25 40.09
N ALA A 22 8.63 -12.49 40.01
CA ALA A 22 8.03 -13.26 38.91
C ALA A 22 8.26 -12.58 37.55
N PRO A 23 8.53 -13.35 36.47
CA PRO A 23 8.80 -12.79 35.15
C PRO A 23 7.52 -12.20 34.52
N THR A 24 7.65 -10.98 33.99
CA THR A 24 6.52 -10.16 33.51
C THR A 24 6.37 -10.19 32.00
N ILE A 25 5.28 -9.58 31.50
CA ILE A 25 4.89 -9.53 30.10
C ILE A 25 4.42 -8.13 29.70
N ASN A 26 4.75 -7.66 28.49
CA ASN A 26 4.42 -6.33 27.98
C ASN A 26 4.04 -6.39 26.48
N THR A 27 3.84 -5.24 25.81
CA THR A 27 3.45 -5.18 24.38
C THR A 27 3.98 -3.96 23.64
N ILE A 28 4.18 -4.06 22.31
CA ILE A 28 5.02 -3.16 21.51
C ILE A 28 4.53 -2.75 20.09
N GLY A 29 3.42 -3.27 19.53
CA GLY A 29 2.95 -2.87 18.17
C GLY A 29 1.69 -3.57 17.64
N GLY A 30 1.10 -3.11 16.51
CA GLY A 30 -0.04 -3.76 15.81
C GLY A 30 -1.19 -2.81 15.33
N TYR A 31 -2.42 -3.32 15.20
CA TYR A 31 -3.70 -2.55 15.19
C TYR A 31 -4.51 -2.95 16.41
N PHE A 32 -5.00 -2.01 17.22
CA PHE A 32 -5.57 -2.38 18.50
C PHE A 32 -7.08 -2.62 18.44
N SER A 33 -7.48 -3.90 18.44
CA SER A 33 -8.62 -4.26 19.30
C SER A 33 -8.18 -3.95 20.73
N PRO A 34 -8.80 -3.00 21.44
CA PRO A 34 -8.09 -2.38 22.54
C PRO A 34 -7.78 -3.33 23.68
N SER A 35 -8.44 -4.48 23.87
CA SER A 35 -8.02 -5.40 24.96
C SER A 35 -6.54 -5.71 24.86
N THR A 36 -6.05 -5.89 23.64
CA THR A 36 -4.62 -6.02 23.43
C THR A 36 -3.87 -4.69 23.54
N PRO A 37 -2.66 -4.70 24.15
CA PRO A 37 -2.03 -3.51 24.72
C PRO A 37 -1.11 -2.85 23.68
N VAL A 38 -1.18 -1.53 23.42
CA VAL A 38 -0.62 -1.01 22.15
C VAL A 38 0.36 0.16 22.21
N ASN A 39 1.46 0.08 21.45
CA ASN A 39 2.30 1.22 21.13
C ASN A 39 1.43 2.32 20.52
N SER A 40 1.14 3.33 21.33
CA SER A 40 -0.05 4.15 21.17
C SER A 40 -0.14 4.92 19.85
N ILE A 41 0.99 5.24 19.20
CA ILE A 41 1.03 5.91 17.90
C ILE A 41 0.55 5.05 16.71
N ASN A 42 0.35 3.74 16.91
CA ASN A 42 -0.28 2.85 15.92
C ASN A 42 -1.76 2.55 16.25
N ALA A 43 -2.30 3.13 17.33
CA ALA A 43 -3.72 3.00 17.66
C ALA A 43 -4.58 3.87 16.77
N GLN A 44 -5.19 3.26 15.76
CA GLN A 44 -6.31 3.87 15.08
C GLN A 44 -7.46 4.01 16.07
N LEU A 45 -7.83 5.27 16.34
CA LEU A 45 -9.01 5.65 17.11
C LEU A 45 -10.13 6.05 16.14
N SER A 46 -11.35 6.16 16.66
CA SER A 46 -12.58 6.38 15.92
C SER A 46 -13.34 7.52 16.59
N TYR A 47 -12.98 8.75 16.22
CA TYR A 47 -13.52 9.98 16.81
C TYR A 47 -13.41 10.04 18.35
N PRO A 48 -12.21 9.89 18.93
CA PRO A 48 -12.01 9.88 20.37
C PRO A 48 -12.47 11.20 20.98
N SER A 49 -13.32 11.13 22.01
CA SER A 49 -13.93 12.31 22.63
C SER A 49 -13.51 12.55 24.08
N GLY A 50 -13.03 11.51 24.77
CA GLY A 50 -12.79 11.52 26.22
C GLY A 50 -11.38 11.14 26.63
N THR A 51 -10.88 11.77 27.70
CA THR A 51 -9.64 11.38 28.41
C THR A 51 -9.78 11.51 29.93
N PHE A 52 -9.03 10.72 30.69
CA PHE A 52 -8.85 10.88 32.14
C PHE A 52 -7.50 10.30 32.60
N TYR A 53 -6.66 11.08 33.29
CA TYR A 53 -5.37 10.62 33.82
C TYR A 53 -5.46 10.19 35.29
N ASP A 54 -5.10 8.95 35.56
CA ASP A 54 -4.83 8.41 36.88
C ASP A 54 -3.36 8.57 37.24
N SER A 55 -3.07 9.49 38.16
CA SER A 55 -1.72 9.77 38.65
C SER A 55 -1.15 8.74 39.63
N ILE A 56 -2.00 7.88 40.23
CA ILE A 56 -1.56 6.83 41.16
C ILE A 56 -1.00 5.64 40.37
N ASN A 57 -1.73 5.22 39.34
CA ASN A 57 -1.38 4.06 38.50
C ASN A 57 -0.66 4.43 37.19
N ASN A 58 -0.51 5.73 36.92
CA ASN A 58 0.05 6.29 35.67
C ASN A 58 -0.70 5.91 34.38
N LEU A 59 -2.04 5.90 34.45
CA LEU A 59 -2.92 5.41 33.39
C LEU A 59 -3.80 6.51 32.80
N LEU A 60 -3.68 6.77 31.49
CA LEU A 60 -4.51 7.71 30.74
C LEU A 60 -5.65 6.95 30.02
N TYR A 61 -6.83 6.97 30.62
CA TYR A 61 -8.05 6.40 30.07
C TYR A 61 -8.57 7.26 28.90
N VAL A 62 -9.20 6.63 27.90
CA VAL A 62 -9.66 7.27 26.66
C VAL A 62 -11.05 6.74 26.26
N CYS A 63 -12.00 7.64 25.93
CA CYS A 63 -13.26 7.25 25.28
C CYS A 63 -13.06 7.19 23.77
N ASP A 64 -13.16 5.99 23.19
CA ASP A 64 -13.12 5.80 21.74
C ASP A 64 -14.54 5.63 21.20
N THR A 65 -15.17 6.78 20.99
CA THR A 65 -16.63 6.93 20.93
C THR A 65 -17.26 6.31 19.70
N GLY A 66 -16.59 6.39 18.54
CA GLY A 66 -17.05 5.80 17.28
C GLY A 66 -16.94 4.28 17.23
N ASP A 67 -16.07 3.69 18.08
CA ASP A 67 -15.93 2.24 18.22
C ASP A 67 -16.75 1.68 19.41
N PHE A 68 -17.42 2.55 20.18
CA PHE A 68 -18.24 2.24 21.36
C PHE A 68 -17.48 1.66 22.57
N ILE A 69 -16.22 2.06 22.79
CA ILE A 69 -15.33 1.41 23.78
C ILE A 69 -14.46 2.38 24.60
N ILE A 70 -14.05 1.92 25.78
CA ILE A 70 -13.14 2.62 26.69
C ILE A 70 -11.75 2.00 26.62
N ARG A 71 -10.75 2.77 26.19
CA ARG A 71 -9.34 2.38 26.15
C ARG A 71 -8.57 2.93 27.37
N VAL A 72 -7.35 2.46 27.63
CA VAL A 72 -6.44 3.06 28.63
C VAL A 72 -4.97 2.91 28.27
N VAL A 73 -4.25 4.03 28.19
CA VAL A 73 -2.81 4.13 27.93
C VAL A 73 -2.03 4.04 29.24
N ASP A 74 -1.20 3.03 29.42
CA ASP A 74 -0.08 3.11 30.35
C ASP A 74 0.98 4.05 29.75
N LEU A 75 1.18 5.20 30.40
CA LEU A 75 2.10 6.24 29.95
C LEU A 75 3.58 5.96 30.30
N SER A 76 3.88 4.89 31.04
CA SER A 76 5.25 4.45 31.31
C SER A 76 5.80 3.55 30.21
N THR A 77 4.93 2.73 29.62
CA THR A 77 5.27 1.81 28.51
C THR A 77 4.78 2.30 27.15
N ASN A 78 3.92 3.33 27.10
CA ASN A 78 3.15 3.80 25.94
C ASN A 78 2.26 2.69 25.35
N ILE A 79 1.48 2.05 26.22
CA ILE A 79 0.66 0.86 25.94
C ILE A 79 -0.83 1.14 26.13
N THR A 80 -1.65 1.19 25.07
CA THR A 80 -3.11 1.34 25.15
C THR A 80 -3.87 0.00 25.21
N THR A 81 -4.64 -0.26 26.28
CA THR A 81 -5.52 -1.44 26.50
C THR A 81 -7.03 -1.09 26.46
N LEU A 82 -7.95 -2.05 26.72
CA LEU A 82 -9.42 -1.91 26.83
C LEU A 82 -9.84 -2.07 28.27
N VAL A 83 -10.87 -1.35 28.65
CA VAL A 83 -11.44 -1.36 30.00
C VAL A 83 -12.93 -1.67 30.00
N ALA A 84 -13.68 -1.24 28.98
CA ALA A 84 -15.11 -1.52 28.86
C ALA A 84 -15.63 -1.39 27.41
N GLY A 85 -16.64 -2.19 27.06
CA GLY A 85 -17.33 -2.16 25.76
C GLY A 85 -16.85 -3.20 24.74
N GLN A 86 -17.69 -3.52 23.76
CA GLN A 86 -17.34 -4.35 22.60
C GLN A 86 -17.21 -3.48 21.32
N TYR A 87 -16.07 -3.61 20.63
CA TYR A 87 -15.76 -2.87 19.40
C TYR A 87 -16.88 -2.98 18.36
N GLY A 88 -17.35 -1.83 17.86
CA GLY A 88 -18.36 -1.74 16.79
C GLY A 88 -19.78 -2.17 17.18
N LYS A 89 -20.06 -2.43 18.48
CA LYS A 89 -21.37 -2.87 18.96
C LYS A 89 -21.92 -1.92 20.04
N THR A 90 -22.86 -1.07 19.65
CA THR A 90 -23.64 -0.28 20.61
C THR A 90 -24.75 -1.09 21.29
N GLY A 91 -25.11 -0.72 22.52
CA GLY A 91 -26.25 -1.26 23.26
C GLY A 91 -26.04 -1.18 24.78
N TYR A 92 -27.00 -1.70 25.55
CA TYR A 92 -26.95 -1.64 27.02
C TYR A 92 -26.68 -2.98 27.72
N ALA A 93 -26.51 -4.08 26.98
CA ALA A 93 -26.34 -5.44 27.54
C ALA A 93 -25.01 -5.66 28.30
N GLY A 94 -24.95 -6.76 29.07
CA GLY A 94 -23.75 -7.23 29.78
C GLY A 94 -23.57 -6.74 31.22
N ASP A 95 -24.59 -6.10 31.78
CA ASP A 95 -24.61 -5.61 33.16
C ASP A 95 -24.42 -6.73 34.21
N ASN A 96 -23.69 -6.42 35.28
CA ASN A 96 -23.16 -7.37 36.28
C ASN A 96 -22.12 -8.36 35.75
N GLY A 97 -21.83 -8.38 34.44
CA GLY A 97 -20.77 -9.16 33.81
C GLY A 97 -19.44 -8.40 33.72
N LEU A 98 -18.50 -8.98 32.97
CA LEU A 98 -17.22 -8.34 32.66
C LEU A 98 -17.42 -7.12 31.75
N ALA A 99 -16.73 -6.02 32.08
CA ALA A 99 -16.82 -4.74 31.40
C ALA A 99 -16.43 -4.83 29.92
N THR A 100 -15.44 -5.66 29.56
CA THR A 100 -15.03 -5.97 28.18
C THR A 100 -16.09 -6.70 27.37
N ASN A 101 -17.07 -7.31 28.03
CA ASN A 101 -18.13 -8.09 27.40
C ASN A 101 -19.46 -7.33 27.35
N ALA A 102 -19.58 -6.22 28.07
CA ALA A 102 -20.75 -5.35 27.98
C ALA A 102 -20.78 -4.56 26.67
N LEU A 103 -21.97 -4.16 26.28
CA LEU A 103 -22.18 -3.14 25.26
C LEU A 103 -22.22 -1.76 25.96
N LEU A 104 -21.70 -0.75 25.26
CA LEU A 104 -21.79 0.65 25.65
C LEU A 104 -22.44 1.46 24.52
N ASN A 105 -23.07 2.59 24.84
CA ASN A 105 -23.68 3.49 23.86
C ASN A 105 -23.02 4.88 23.90
N TYR A 106 -22.30 5.23 22.82
CA TYR A 106 -21.60 6.52 22.63
C TYR A 106 -20.89 7.11 23.88
N PRO A 107 -19.96 6.39 24.55
CA PRO A 107 -19.26 6.92 25.72
C PRO A 107 -18.50 8.22 25.40
N GLN A 108 -18.67 9.26 26.23
CA GLN A 108 -18.07 10.60 26.08
C GLN A 108 -16.99 10.89 27.13
N THR A 109 -17.22 10.53 28.40
CA THR A 109 -16.32 10.87 29.52
C THR A 109 -16.12 9.68 30.47
N ILE A 110 -15.00 9.70 31.19
CA ILE A 110 -14.60 8.73 32.24
C ILE A 110 -14.13 9.52 33.47
N VAL A 111 -14.42 9.06 34.70
CA VAL A 111 -13.74 9.57 35.91
C VAL A 111 -13.34 8.48 36.92
N ALA A 112 -12.16 8.68 37.51
CA ALA A 112 -11.47 7.88 38.52
C ALA A 112 -11.93 8.00 39.99
N ASP A 113 -12.47 6.95 40.61
CA ASP A 113 -12.24 6.70 42.04
C ASP A 113 -11.01 5.78 42.18
N GLY A 114 -9.84 6.40 42.40
CA GLY A 114 -8.58 5.70 42.51
C GLY A 114 -8.46 4.84 43.76
N ALA A 115 -9.03 5.28 44.89
CA ALA A 115 -8.90 4.60 46.18
C ALA A 115 -9.72 3.30 46.23
N ASN A 116 -10.96 3.33 45.74
CA ASN A 116 -11.84 2.16 45.69
C ASN A 116 -11.75 1.40 44.36
N ASN A 117 -10.85 1.79 43.47
CA ASN A 117 -10.64 1.20 42.15
C ASN A 117 -11.93 1.12 41.30
N LEU A 118 -12.68 2.22 41.20
CA LEU A 118 -13.87 2.33 40.36
C LEU A 118 -13.67 3.34 39.22
N LEU A 119 -14.24 3.04 38.05
CA LEU A 119 -14.39 3.94 36.92
C LEU A 119 -15.86 4.22 36.70
N TYR A 120 -16.20 5.48 36.45
CA TYR A 120 -17.52 5.89 36.00
C TYR A 120 -17.45 6.25 34.53
N ILE A 121 -18.43 5.82 33.74
CA ILE A 121 -18.49 5.99 32.28
C ILE A 121 -19.80 6.73 31.97
N SER A 122 -19.78 7.69 31.03
CA SER A 122 -20.94 8.51 30.68
C SER A 122 -21.99 7.76 29.82
N ASP A 123 -22.33 6.54 30.23
CA ASP A 123 -23.32 5.63 29.64
C ASP A 123 -24.08 4.89 30.77
N GLN A 124 -24.50 5.63 31.79
CA GLN A 124 -25.26 5.17 32.98
C GLN A 124 -24.55 4.12 33.88
N LYS A 125 -23.32 3.71 33.51
CA LYS A 125 -22.57 2.56 34.05
C LYS A 125 -21.29 2.93 34.80
N LYS A 126 -20.95 2.14 35.84
CA LYS A 126 -19.64 2.09 36.49
C LYS A 126 -18.97 0.74 36.27
N SER A 127 -17.64 0.71 36.21
CA SER A 127 -16.81 -0.49 36.14
C SER A 127 -15.85 -0.54 37.34
N ASN A 128 -15.65 -1.72 37.94
CA ASN A 128 -14.58 -1.91 38.91
C ASN A 128 -13.28 -2.32 38.19
N ARG A 129 -12.19 -1.58 38.45
CA ARG A 129 -10.86 -1.76 37.80
C ARG A 129 -10.18 -3.06 38.20
N THR A 130 -10.39 -3.54 39.42
CA THR A 130 -9.72 -4.72 39.98
C THR A 130 -10.46 -6.02 39.62
N SER A 131 -11.79 -6.03 39.71
CA SER A 131 -12.62 -7.20 39.40
C SER A 131 -13.09 -7.24 37.94
N GLY A 132 -12.93 -6.15 37.19
CA GLY A 132 -13.39 -6.02 35.80
C GLY A 132 -14.91 -6.05 35.62
N ILE A 133 -15.73 -5.89 36.68
CA ILE A 133 -17.19 -6.02 36.60
C ILE A 133 -17.85 -4.66 36.36
N ILE A 134 -18.74 -4.58 35.37
CA ILE A 134 -19.54 -3.38 35.05
C ILE A 134 -20.98 -3.49 35.55
N ARG A 135 -21.55 -2.37 36.00
CA ARG A 135 -22.94 -2.25 36.48
C ARG A 135 -23.49 -0.87 36.19
N THR A 136 -24.73 -0.79 35.73
CA THR A 136 -25.56 0.42 35.77
C THR A 136 -25.72 0.85 37.23
N VAL A 137 -25.62 2.15 37.48
CA VAL A 137 -25.77 2.72 38.83
C VAL A 137 -26.55 4.04 38.85
N VAL A 138 -26.57 4.76 37.74
CA VAL A 138 -27.32 6.01 37.62
C VAL A 138 -28.07 5.97 36.30
N GLY A 139 -29.37 5.75 36.39
CA GLY A 139 -30.25 5.57 35.24
C GLY A 139 -30.89 4.19 35.15
N ASN A 140 -31.95 4.10 34.34
CA ASN A 140 -32.76 2.92 34.09
C ASN A 140 -32.78 2.49 32.61
N GLY A 141 -31.87 3.05 31.78
CA GLY A 141 -31.81 2.80 30.33
C GLY A 141 -32.84 3.55 29.48
N VAL A 142 -33.82 4.23 30.09
CA VAL A 142 -34.83 5.03 29.37
C VAL A 142 -34.46 6.51 29.41
N SER A 143 -34.35 7.14 28.23
CA SER A 143 -34.07 8.57 28.12
C SER A 143 -35.19 9.44 28.70
N GLY A 144 -34.82 10.57 29.28
CA GLY A 144 -35.71 11.58 29.86
C GLY A 144 -35.15 12.16 31.14
N TYR A 145 -36.03 12.66 32.02
CA TYR A 145 -35.68 13.20 33.33
C TYR A 145 -36.72 12.78 34.38
N THR A 146 -36.31 11.95 35.34
CA THR A 146 -37.09 11.60 36.53
C THR A 146 -36.14 11.26 37.70
N GLY A 147 -36.69 11.07 38.90
CA GLY A 147 -36.02 10.31 39.97
C GLY A 147 -35.24 11.11 41.02
N ASN A 148 -35.16 12.44 40.91
CA ASN A 148 -34.50 13.27 41.94
C ASN A 148 -35.13 13.06 43.33
N GLY A 149 -34.29 12.96 44.36
CA GLY A 149 -34.70 12.61 45.72
C GLY A 149 -34.94 11.10 45.95
N GLY A 150 -34.94 10.29 44.88
CA GLY A 150 -35.10 8.84 44.94
C GLY A 150 -33.85 8.07 44.48
N PRO A 151 -33.95 6.73 44.39
CA PRO A 151 -32.83 5.87 43.99
C PRO A 151 -32.33 6.16 42.57
N ALA A 152 -31.02 6.32 42.42
CA ALA A 152 -30.40 6.69 41.15
C ALA A 152 -30.63 5.68 40.01
N THR A 153 -30.79 4.39 40.33
CA THR A 153 -31.11 3.32 39.36
C THR A 153 -32.55 3.36 38.82
N SER A 154 -33.44 4.16 39.42
CA SER A 154 -34.82 4.33 38.97
C SER A 154 -35.02 5.58 38.11
N ALA A 155 -34.02 6.47 38.05
CA ALA A 155 -34.08 7.72 37.31
C ALA A 155 -34.02 7.51 35.78
N ARG A 156 -34.70 8.38 35.02
CA ARG A 156 -34.43 8.59 33.60
C ARG A 156 -33.34 9.64 33.44
N ILE A 157 -32.37 9.37 32.57
CA ILE A 157 -31.19 10.19 32.29
C ILE A 157 -31.14 10.45 30.77
N ASN A 158 -30.87 11.68 30.32
CA ASN A 158 -30.71 11.98 28.89
C ASN A 158 -29.30 12.44 28.56
N ALA A 159 -28.64 11.76 27.61
CA ALA A 159 -27.31 12.10 27.07
C ALA A 159 -26.31 12.60 28.14
N PRO A 160 -25.94 11.78 29.14
CA PRO A 160 -24.96 12.18 30.14
C PRO A 160 -23.58 12.38 29.49
N ASN A 161 -22.89 13.47 29.80
CA ASN A 161 -21.64 13.84 29.14
C ASN A 161 -20.48 14.02 30.12
N GLY A 162 -20.29 15.20 30.71
CA GLY A 162 -19.21 15.47 31.66
C GLY A 162 -19.46 14.82 33.01
N MET A 163 -18.38 14.55 33.74
CA MET A 163 -18.41 13.96 35.08
C MET A 163 -17.26 14.48 35.95
N ALA A 164 -17.45 14.54 37.26
CA ALA A 164 -16.41 14.76 38.27
C ALA A 164 -16.79 14.10 39.60
N LEU A 165 -15.79 13.76 40.42
CA LEU A 165 -15.95 13.17 41.75
C LEU A 165 -15.45 14.13 42.82
N ASP A 166 -16.07 14.15 44.00
CA ASP A 166 -15.54 14.84 45.18
C ASP A 166 -14.30 14.10 45.76
N THR A 167 -13.70 14.68 46.80
CA THR A 167 -12.37 14.35 47.34
C THR A 167 -12.28 12.95 47.95
N ASP A 168 -13.33 12.52 48.64
CA ASP A 168 -13.53 11.15 49.13
C ASP A 168 -14.24 10.24 48.10
N ALA A 169 -14.45 10.78 46.89
CA ALA A 169 -15.25 10.24 45.81
C ALA A 169 -16.72 9.91 46.16
N SER A 170 -17.25 10.35 47.31
CA SER A 170 -18.61 10.00 47.79
C SER A 170 -19.74 10.49 46.87
N VAL A 171 -19.52 11.59 46.16
CA VAL A 171 -20.47 12.20 45.24
C VAL A 171 -19.91 12.22 43.82
N LEU A 172 -20.70 11.72 42.86
CA LEU A 172 -20.46 11.84 41.42
C LEU A 172 -21.36 12.95 40.84
N TYR A 173 -20.75 14.02 40.35
CA TYR A 173 -21.39 15.09 39.58
C TYR A 173 -21.35 14.75 38.09
N PHE A 174 -22.41 15.04 37.33
CA PHE A 174 -22.46 14.83 35.89
C PHE A 174 -23.39 15.81 35.15
N THR A 175 -23.07 16.14 33.90
CA THR A 175 -23.96 16.92 33.01
C THR A 175 -24.89 16.03 32.19
N GLU A 176 -26.07 16.54 31.87
CA GLU A 176 -27.03 15.93 30.95
C GLU A 176 -27.43 16.90 29.83
N GLN A 177 -27.55 16.34 28.64
CA GLN A 177 -27.68 17.10 27.39
C GLN A 177 -28.98 16.74 26.66
N GLY A 178 -29.03 16.96 25.34
CA GLY A 178 -30.19 16.69 24.50
C GLY A 178 -31.34 17.65 24.81
N THR A 179 -32.19 17.30 25.76
CA THR A 179 -33.32 18.11 26.22
C THR A 179 -33.27 18.49 27.70
N ASN A 180 -32.32 17.95 28.48
CA ASN A 180 -32.31 18.17 29.93
C ASN A 180 -31.61 19.48 30.32
N TYR A 181 -30.37 19.71 29.85
CA TYR A 181 -29.56 20.92 30.07
C TYR A 181 -29.24 21.23 31.54
N ILE A 182 -28.78 20.21 32.27
CA ILE A 182 -28.58 20.27 33.74
C ILE A 182 -27.26 19.66 34.18
N ILE A 183 -26.90 19.93 35.44
CA ILE A 183 -25.97 19.12 36.23
C ILE A 183 -26.78 18.38 37.30
N ARG A 184 -26.60 17.07 37.40
CA ARG A 184 -27.06 16.27 38.55
C ARG A 184 -25.88 15.71 39.34
N LYS A 185 -26.15 15.33 40.59
CA LYS A 185 -25.25 14.55 41.41
C LYS A 185 -25.90 13.24 41.82
N TRP A 186 -25.09 12.21 41.98
CA TRP A 186 -25.44 10.97 42.66
C TRP A 186 -24.58 10.82 43.90
N ASP A 187 -25.24 10.72 45.05
CA ASP A 187 -24.64 10.41 46.35
C ASP A 187 -24.52 8.89 46.48
N ARG A 188 -23.28 8.37 46.56
CA ARG A 188 -23.01 6.93 46.57
C ARG A 188 -23.34 6.25 47.89
N THR A 189 -23.43 7.01 48.98
CA THR A 189 -23.63 6.48 50.35
C THR A 189 -25.11 6.23 50.61
N SER A 190 -25.97 7.16 50.20
CA SER A 190 -27.44 7.05 50.26
C SER A 190 -28.06 6.39 49.01
N GLY A 191 -27.35 6.39 47.89
CA GLY A 191 -27.87 5.93 46.59
C GLY A 191 -28.77 6.95 45.88
N VAL A 192 -28.90 8.17 46.41
CA VAL A 192 -29.86 9.19 45.94
C VAL A 192 -29.29 10.04 44.81
N ILE A 193 -30.11 10.33 43.80
CA ILE A 193 -29.81 11.31 42.73
C ILE A 193 -30.47 12.66 43.03
N SER A 194 -29.84 13.78 42.67
CA SER A 194 -30.34 15.14 42.93
C SER A 194 -29.90 16.14 41.86
N LEU A 195 -30.67 17.22 41.69
CA LEU A 195 -30.28 18.38 40.87
C LEU A 195 -29.16 19.17 41.55
N VAL A 196 -28.23 19.70 40.75
CA VAL A 196 -27.18 20.63 41.19
C VAL A 196 -27.32 21.97 40.48
N ALA A 197 -27.54 21.96 39.16
CA ALA A 197 -27.66 23.18 38.37
C ALA A 197 -28.49 22.99 37.10
N GLY A 198 -28.99 24.10 36.56
CA GLY A 198 -29.77 24.12 35.33
C GLY A 198 -31.27 23.93 35.57
N THR A 199 -32.09 24.69 34.84
CA THR A 199 -33.54 24.54 34.77
C THR A 199 -33.91 23.53 33.69
N GLN A 200 -34.46 22.37 34.07
CA GLN A 200 -34.86 21.29 33.18
C GLN A 200 -35.63 21.79 31.93
N GLY A 201 -35.26 21.30 30.74
CA GLY A 201 -35.97 21.60 29.50
C GLY A 201 -35.70 22.99 28.93
N THR A 202 -35.06 23.88 29.70
CA THR A 202 -34.92 25.30 29.38
C THR A 202 -33.45 25.63 29.15
N SER A 203 -33.01 25.42 27.91
CA SER A 203 -31.67 25.79 27.45
C SER A 203 -31.51 27.32 27.44
N GLY A 204 -30.38 27.84 27.91
CA GLY A 204 -30.15 29.29 27.93
C GLY A 204 -28.89 29.71 28.67
N THR A 205 -28.66 31.02 28.75
CA THR A 205 -27.40 31.61 29.25
C THR A 205 -27.60 32.52 30.47
N SER A 206 -28.81 32.60 31.02
CA SER A 206 -29.11 33.47 32.17
C SER A 206 -28.59 32.90 33.50
N GLY A 207 -28.74 33.67 34.59
CA GLY A 207 -28.33 33.26 35.93
C GLY A 207 -26.82 33.28 36.17
N ASN A 208 -26.25 34.47 36.30
CA ASN A 208 -24.90 34.69 36.84
C ASN A 208 -25.03 35.23 38.28
N ASN A 209 -24.21 34.73 39.20
CA ASN A 209 -24.25 35.01 40.64
C ASN A 209 -25.59 34.69 41.33
N VAL A 210 -26.26 33.61 40.91
CA VAL A 210 -27.55 33.14 41.48
C VAL A 210 -27.45 31.68 41.96
N ALA A 211 -28.48 31.18 42.63
CA ALA A 211 -28.60 29.75 42.93
C ALA A 211 -28.58 28.91 41.63
N ALA A 212 -27.70 27.92 41.55
CA ALA A 212 -27.39 27.21 40.32
C ALA A 212 -28.58 26.41 39.75
N THR A 213 -29.51 25.97 40.61
CA THR A 213 -30.79 25.33 40.25
C THR A 213 -31.78 26.28 39.56
N SER A 214 -31.52 27.60 39.59
CA SER A 214 -32.34 28.64 38.96
C SER A 214 -31.65 29.31 37.77
N ALA A 215 -30.40 28.93 37.47
CA ALA A 215 -29.70 29.36 36.27
C ALA A 215 -30.04 28.47 35.06
N GLN A 216 -29.87 29.01 33.87
CA GLN A 216 -29.94 28.25 32.62
C GLN A 216 -28.53 27.85 32.16
N LEU A 217 -28.42 26.68 31.54
CA LEU A 217 -27.21 26.16 30.91
C LEU A 217 -27.54 25.84 29.45
N CYS A 218 -26.55 25.87 28.54
CA CYS A 218 -26.79 25.69 27.11
C CYS A 218 -25.72 24.77 26.49
N ASN A 219 -26.06 23.49 26.37
CA ASN A 219 -25.14 22.38 26.10
C ASN A 219 -23.94 22.33 27.08
N PRO A 220 -24.18 22.04 28.38
CA PRO A 220 -23.11 21.92 29.36
C PRO A 220 -22.28 20.65 29.08
N TYR A 221 -21.07 20.79 28.53
CA TYR A 221 -20.19 19.67 28.15
C TYR A 221 -19.32 19.22 29.32
N GLY A 222 -18.18 19.88 29.50
CA GLY A 222 -17.16 19.45 30.44
C GLY A 222 -17.27 20.07 31.82
N LEU A 223 -16.88 19.30 32.83
CA LEU A 223 -16.89 19.78 34.21
C LEU A 223 -15.74 19.15 35.01
N THR A 224 -15.27 19.87 36.03
CA THR A 224 -14.21 19.43 36.93
C THR A 224 -14.39 20.09 38.31
N ILE A 225 -13.64 19.69 39.33
CA ILE A 225 -13.71 20.28 40.68
C ILE A 225 -12.33 20.81 41.08
N ASP A 226 -12.30 22.05 41.57
CA ASP A 226 -11.21 22.58 42.38
C ASP A 226 -11.43 22.10 43.82
N MET A 227 -10.72 21.05 44.23
CA MET A 227 -10.90 20.40 45.53
C MET A 227 -10.49 21.33 46.69
N ASP A 228 -9.46 22.16 46.46
CA ASP A 228 -8.90 23.06 47.46
C ASP A 228 -9.90 24.16 47.83
N ASN A 229 -10.63 24.67 46.82
CA ASN A 229 -11.61 25.75 46.96
C ASN A 229 -13.08 25.28 47.04
N LYS A 230 -13.36 23.99 46.80
CA LYS A 230 -14.70 23.39 46.69
C LYS A 230 -15.59 24.08 45.64
N VAL A 231 -15.04 24.26 44.45
CA VAL A 231 -15.72 24.90 43.31
C VAL A 231 -15.79 23.92 42.13
N LEU A 232 -17.00 23.65 41.63
CA LEU A 232 -17.22 22.97 40.36
C LEU A 232 -16.96 23.95 39.22
N TYR A 233 -16.15 23.60 38.23
CA TYR A 233 -16.00 24.36 36.98
C TYR A 233 -16.76 23.66 35.86
N LEU A 234 -17.35 24.42 34.93
CA LEU A 234 -18.20 23.94 33.84
C LEU A 234 -17.89 24.66 32.52
N ALA A 235 -17.70 23.91 31.44
CA ALA A 235 -17.75 24.41 30.07
C ALA A 235 -19.21 24.45 29.56
N ASP A 236 -19.74 25.67 29.42
CA ASP A 236 -21.10 25.96 29.01
C ASP A 236 -21.08 26.42 27.54
N ALA A 237 -21.31 25.49 26.63
CA ALA A 237 -20.79 25.57 25.27
C ALA A 237 -21.40 26.73 24.47
N CYS A 238 -22.72 26.85 24.51
CA CYS A 238 -23.45 27.89 23.79
C CYS A 238 -23.58 29.21 24.58
N PHE A 239 -23.13 29.22 25.84
CA PHE A 239 -22.73 30.46 26.52
C PHE A 239 -21.35 30.95 26.06
N HIS A 240 -20.57 30.09 25.41
CA HIS A 240 -19.21 30.39 24.94
C HIS A 240 -18.29 30.82 26.09
N GLY A 241 -18.41 30.12 27.22
CA GLY A 241 -17.72 30.47 28.46
C GLY A 241 -17.57 29.31 29.43
N ILE A 242 -16.75 29.55 30.46
CA ILE A 242 -16.59 28.69 31.63
C ILE A 242 -17.36 29.32 32.79
N ARG A 243 -18.25 28.53 33.41
CA ARG A 243 -18.91 28.87 34.68
C ARG A 243 -18.27 28.12 35.84
N THR A 244 -18.56 28.58 37.05
CA THR A 244 -18.13 28.02 38.33
C THR A 244 -19.33 27.91 39.27
N ILE A 245 -19.40 26.86 40.09
CA ILE A 245 -20.41 26.68 41.14
C ILE A 245 -19.70 26.46 42.47
N THR A 246 -19.94 27.33 43.45
CA THR A 246 -19.44 27.14 44.82
C THR A 246 -20.28 26.06 45.50
N ILE A 247 -19.68 24.92 45.85
CA ILE A 247 -20.42 23.71 46.26
C ILE A 247 -21.19 23.93 47.58
N SER A 248 -20.66 24.76 48.50
CA SER A 248 -21.25 25.03 49.82
C SER A 248 -22.45 25.98 49.79
N SER A 249 -22.47 26.96 48.87
CA SER A 249 -23.56 27.94 48.74
C SER A 249 -24.53 27.63 47.60
N GLY A 250 -24.15 26.74 46.68
CA GLY A 250 -24.92 26.43 45.47
C GLY A 250 -24.98 27.60 44.48
N ILE A 251 -24.13 28.62 44.60
CA ILE A 251 -24.14 29.79 43.70
C ILE A 251 -23.31 29.51 42.44
N ILE A 252 -23.86 29.79 41.26
CA ILE A 252 -23.17 29.74 39.96
C ILE A 252 -22.71 31.13 39.51
N ALA A 253 -21.51 31.23 38.95
CA ALA A 253 -20.88 32.46 38.46
C ALA A 253 -20.06 32.24 37.17
N THR A 254 -19.91 33.27 36.34
CA THR A 254 -19.00 33.26 35.18
C THR A 254 -17.54 33.38 35.62
N PHE A 255 -16.66 32.51 35.10
CA PHE A 255 -15.22 32.53 35.37
C PHE A 255 -14.39 33.06 34.18
N ALA A 256 -14.72 32.64 32.96
CA ALA A 256 -14.02 33.07 31.75
C ALA A 256 -14.96 32.99 30.53
N GLY A 257 -14.71 33.77 29.48
CA GLY A 257 -15.57 33.82 28.30
C GLY A 257 -16.93 34.44 28.58
N GLY A 258 -17.95 34.04 27.82
CA GLY A 258 -19.32 34.58 27.91
C GLY A 258 -19.63 35.72 26.95
N ASN A 259 -18.62 36.24 26.24
CA ASN A 259 -18.69 37.40 25.34
C ASN A 259 -19.03 37.01 23.89
N GLY A 260 -19.92 36.04 23.70
CA GLY A 260 -20.28 35.50 22.39
C GLY A 260 -19.21 34.63 21.72
N ALA A 261 -19.57 34.02 20.58
CA ALA A 261 -18.68 33.14 19.82
C ALA A 261 -17.57 33.92 19.12
N GLY A 262 -16.31 33.58 19.39
CA GLY A 262 -15.16 34.17 18.71
C GLY A 262 -13.83 33.75 19.34
N PHE A 263 -12.74 34.39 18.93
CA PHE A 263 -11.40 34.20 19.49
C PHE A 263 -10.79 35.56 19.78
N SER A 264 -10.59 35.89 21.07
CA SER A 264 -10.05 37.17 21.51
C SER A 264 -9.49 37.08 22.94
N GLY A 265 -8.82 38.15 23.40
CA GLY A 265 -8.47 38.33 24.82
C GLY A 265 -7.11 37.79 25.27
N ASP A 266 -6.26 37.29 24.38
CA ASP A 266 -4.94 36.77 24.75
C ASP A 266 -4.04 37.85 25.39
N ASN A 267 -3.47 37.51 26.54
CA ASN A 267 -2.76 38.37 27.50
C ASN A 267 -3.64 39.41 28.23
N GLY A 268 -4.96 39.35 28.06
CA GLY A 268 -5.96 40.15 28.80
C GLY A 268 -6.75 39.31 29.82
N LEU A 269 -7.73 39.94 30.49
CA LEU A 269 -8.59 39.27 31.47
C LEU A 269 -9.50 38.21 30.81
N ALA A 270 -9.56 37.03 31.42
CA ALA A 270 -10.32 35.88 30.91
C ALA A 270 -11.84 36.13 30.84
N THR A 271 -12.37 36.99 31.70
CA THR A 271 -13.77 37.46 31.67
C THR A 271 -14.09 38.39 30.49
N SER A 272 -13.07 38.91 29.81
CA SER A 272 -13.20 39.78 28.62
C SER A 272 -12.85 39.07 27.31
N ALA A 273 -12.52 37.78 27.37
CA ALA A 273 -12.21 36.97 26.20
C ALA A 273 -13.47 36.42 25.51
N SER A 274 -13.34 36.10 24.23
CA SER A 274 -14.27 35.27 23.48
C SER A 274 -13.66 33.87 23.28
N PHE A 275 -14.51 32.87 23.45
CA PHE A 275 -14.28 31.47 23.07
C PHE A 275 -15.33 31.06 22.03
N ASN A 276 -15.18 29.89 21.41
CA ASN A 276 -16.17 29.36 20.49
C ASN A 276 -16.49 27.90 20.82
N SER A 277 -17.68 27.70 21.40
CA SER A 277 -18.23 26.40 21.75
C SER A 277 -17.31 25.53 22.63
N PRO A 278 -16.76 26.06 23.76
CA PRO A 278 -15.77 25.35 24.57
C PRO A 278 -16.33 24.01 25.07
N TRP A 279 -15.57 22.93 24.90
CA TRP A 279 -16.02 21.57 25.23
C TRP A 279 -15.60 21.14 26.63
N ASP A 280 -14.46 21.58 27.13
CA ASP A 280 -13.90 21.07 28.39
C ASP A 280 -13.06 22.07 29.16
N VAL A 281 -12.94 21.82 30.46
CA VAL A 281 -12.19 22.64 31.42
C VAL A 281 -11.43 21.75 32.40
N THR A 282 -10.16 22.05 32.63
CA THR A 282 -9.26 21.30 33.53
C THR A 282 -8.42 22.27 34.35
N ILE A 283 -8.11 21.94 35.60
CA ILE A 283 -7.48 22.87 36.57
C ILE A 283 -6.14 22.32 37.06
N ASP A 284 -5.13 23.18 37.14
CA ASP A 284 -3.94 22.98 37.96
C ASP A 284 -3.93 23.93 39.16
N SER A 285 -4.50 23.49 40.27
CA SER A 285 -4.53 24.28 41.50
C SER A 285 -3.14 24.48 42.14
N SER A 286 -2.12 23.71 41.72
CA SER A 286 -0.74 23.90 42.15
C SER A 286 -0.04 25.06 41.43
N ARG A 287 -0.30 25.22 40.12
CA ARG A 287 0.21 26.32 39.29
C ARG A 287 -0.72 27.53 39.22
N LYS A 288 -1.92 27.41 39.79
CA LYS A 288 -3.04 28.35 39.66
C LYS A 288 -3.41 28.61 38.20
N LEU A 289 -3.56 27.54 37.42
CA LEU A 289 -3.92 27.58 35.99
C LEU A 289 -5.25 26.84 35.71
N VAL A 290 -6.01 27.31 34.73
CA VAL A 290 -7.21 26.64 34.18
C VAL A 290 -7.08 26.54 32.67
N TYR A 291 -7.12 25.33 32.14
CA TYR A 291 -7.05 25.01 30.72
C TYR A 291 -8.46 24.88 30.14
N ILE A 292 -8.65 25.37 28.91
CA ILE A 292 -9.94 25.46 28.22
C ILE A 292 -9.80 24.90 26.80
N ALA A 293 -10.62 23.91 26.45
CA ALA A 293 -10.70 23.33 25.12
C ALA A 293 -11.64 24.17 24.24
N ASP A 294 -11.07 25.08 23.45
CA ASP A 294 -11.77 26.09 22.65
C ASP A 294 -12.11 25.50 21.26
N LEU A 295 -13.00 24.49 21.30
CA LEU A 295 -13.29 23.50 20.27
C LEU A 295 -13.33 24.05 18.83
N SER A 296 -14.18 25.07 18.61
CA SER A 296 -14.47 25.59 17.26
C SER A 296 -13.49 26.68 16.82
N ASN A 297 -12.54 27.07 17.68
CA ASN A 297 -11.37 27.87 17.32
C ASN A 297 -10.13 26.99 17.03
N TYR A 298 -10.21 25.68 17.32
CA TYR A 298 -9.17 24.66 17.12
C TYR A 298 -7.91 24.88 17.99
N VAL A 299 -8.11 25.35 19.22
CA VAL A 299 -7.01 25.74 20.13
C VAL A 299 -7.27 25.33 21.59
N ILE A 300 -6.20 25.28 22.38
CA ILE A 300 -6.25 25.23 23.84
C ILE A 300 -5.90 26.62 24.37
N ARG A 301 -6.74 27.14 25.27
CA ARG A 301 -6.49 28.40 26.01
C ARG A 301 -6.13 28.05 27.46
N VAL A 302 -5.38 28.92 28.13
CA VAL A 302 -5.04 28.78 29.56
C VAL A 302 -5.24 30.11 30.29
N VAL A 303 -5.89 30.06 31.45
CA VAL A 303 -6.16 31.19 32.35
C VAL A 303 -5.30 31.04 33.61
N ASN A 304 -4.69 32.12 34.08
CA ASN A 304 -4.08 32.17 35.41
C ASN A 304 -5.12 32.62 36.46
N GLN A 305 -5.38 31.81 37.49
CA GLN A 305 -6.37 32.09 38.54
C GLN A 305 -5.97 33.25 39.47
N THR A 306 -4.70 33.65 39.49
CA THR A 306 -4.19 34.72 40.37
C THR A 306 -4.25 36.09 39.71
N SER A 307 -3.88 36.20 38.43
CA SER A 307 -3.93 37.45 37.65
C SER A 307 -5.20 37.60 36.80
N GLY A 308 -6.00 36.54 36.67
CA GLY A 308 -7.16 36.49 35.77
C GLY A 308 -6.81 36.46 34.28
N VAL A 309 -5.53 36.42 33.91
CA VAL A 309 -5.07 36.57 32.51
C VAL A 309 -5.23 35.27 31.71
N VAL A 310 -5.81 35.34 30.51
CA VAL A 310 -5.89 34.23 29.54
C VAL A 310 -4.82 34.34 28.44
N LYS A 311 -4.38 33.22 27.87
CA LYS A 311 -3.64 33.17 26.59
C LYS A 311 -3.87 31.86 25.85
N THR A 312 -3.52 31.79 24.57
CA THR A 312 -3.42 30.54 23.81
C THR A 312 -2.20 29.74 24.24
N MET A 313 -2.35 28.42 24.28
CA MET A 313 -1.32 27.45 24.65
C MET A 313 -0.97 26.50 23.50
N ALA A 314 -1.97 26.08 22.72
CA ALA A 314 -1.77 25.16 21.60
C ALA A 314 -2.76 25.41 20.47
N GLY A 315 -2.34 25.08 19.25
CA GLY A 315 -3.13 25.21 18.02
C GLY A 315 -2.94 26.56 17.31
N THR A 316 -3.27 26.55 16.01
CA THR A 316 -3.21 27.72 15.13
C THR A 316 -4.64 28.13 14.78
N GLN A 317 -5.04 29.34 15.18
CA GLN A 317 -6.41 29.86 15.02
C GLN A 317 -6.98 29.62 13.61
N GLY A 318 -8.15 29.00 13.53
CA GLY A 318 -8.90 28.80 12.27
C GLY A 318 -8.33 27.77 11.30
N VAL A 319 -7.18 27.15 11.59
CA VAL A 319 -6.54 26.16 10.72
C VAL A 319 -6.98 24.74 11.11
N PHE A 320 -8.15 24.32 10.60
CA PHE A 320 -8.67 22.96 10.77
C PHE A 320 -7.83 21.94 9.96
N ALA A 321 -6.79 21.39 10.57
CA ALA A 321 -5.92 20.39 9.96
C ALA A 321 -5.11 19.65 11.03
N PHE A 322 -4.48 18.53 10.66
CA PHE A 322 -3.44 17.91 11.48
C PHE A 322 -2.04 18.47 11.12
N GLY A 323 -1.15 18.59 12.10
CA GLY A 323 0.28 18.84 11.87
C GLY A 323 1.00 19.56 13.01
N GLY A 324 2.32 19.72 12.86
CA GLY A 324 3.19 20.49 13.76
C GLY A 324 3.66 19.77 15.03
N ASP A 325 3.47 18.46 15.14
CA ASP A 325 4.10 17.66 16.20
C ASP A 325 5.63 17.70 16.11
N GLY A 326 6.29 17.68 17.27
CA GLY A 326 7.74 17.92 17.43
C GLY A 326 8.12 19.40 17.45
N GLY A 327 7.20 20.30 17.09
CA GLY A 327 7.37 21.76 17.17
C GLY A 327 6.70 22.39 18.40
N LEU A 328 6.68 23.72 18.42
CA LEU A 328 5.95 24.51 19.42
C LEU A 328 4.44 24.29 19.30
N ALA A 329 3.77 24.13 20.45
CA ALA A 329 2.34 23.86 20.53
C ALA A 329 1.48 24.93 19.85
N THR A 330 1.88 26.21 19.93
CA THR A 330 1.25 27.36 19.27
C THR A 330 1.40 27.37 17.74
N SER A 331 2.23 26.48 17.17
CA SER A 331 2.44 26.34 15.72
C SER A 331 1.85 25.04 15.16
N ALA A 332 1.25 24.20 16.01
CA ALA A 332 0.53 23.02 15.55
C ALA A 332 -0.81 23.37 14.93
N LYS A 333 -1.26 22.48 14.05
CA LYS A 333 -2.61 22.49 13.49
C LYS A 333 -3.38 21.41 14.24
N LEU A 334 -4.52 21.77 14.80
CA LEU A 334 -5.44 20.88 15.51
C LEU A 334 -6.76 20.80 14.73
N THR A 335 -7.55 19.79 15.04
CA THR A 335 -8.96 19.72 14.62
C THR A 335 -9.86 20.03 15.81
N TYR A 336 -10.81 19.14 16.13
CA TYR A 336 -11.72 19.30 17.25
C TYR A 336 -11.06 18.89 18.57
N VAL A 337 -10.57 19.88 19.32
CA VAL A 337 -10.07 19.72 20.69
C VAL A 337 -11.26 19.51 21.64
N MET A 338 -11.41 18.30 22.19
CA MET A 338 -12.53 17.95 23.09
C MET A 338 -12.09 17.84 24.56
N ARG A 339 -11.91 16.63 25.11
CA ARG A 339 -11.55 16.45 26.52
C ARG A 339 -10.06 16.61 26.77
N MET A 340 -9.72 17.24 27.89
CA MET A 340 -8.36 17.41 28.40
C MET A 340 -8.18 16.70 29.73
N THR A 341 -6.94 16.35 30.07
CA THR A 341 -6.59 15.87 31.40
C THR A 341 -5.11 16.13 31.71
N LEU A 342 -4.79 16.33 32.99
CA LEU A 342 -3.53 16.91 33.43
C LEU A 342 -2.69 15.92 34.24
N ASP A 343 -1.48 15.63 33.76
CA ASP A 343 -0.44 14.99 34.57
C ASP A 343 0.43 16.05 35.25
N ARG A 344 0.16 16.29 36.53
CA ARG A 344 0.95 17.22 37.37
C ARG A 344 2.35 16.69 37.73
N SER A 345 2.64 15.40 37.51
CA SER A 345 3.93 14.78 37.86
C SER A 345 4.97 14.90 36.73
N ARG A 346 4.54 14.87 35.46
CA ARG A 346 5.41 15.10 34.27
C ARG A 346 5.12 16.44 33.57
N ASN A 347 4.23 17.24 34.13
CA ASN A 347 3.79 18.53 33.59
C ASN A 347 3.29 18.37 32.13
N GLN A 348 2.43 17.39 31.88
CA GLN A 348 1.84 17.14 30.56
C GLN A 348 0.34 17.48 30.58
N LEU A 349 -0.14 18.19 29.58
CA LEU A 349 -1.58 18.33 29.31
C LEU A 349 -1.95 17.42 28.14
N TYR A 350 -2.69 16.35 28.40
CA TYR A 350 -3.22 15.44 27.39
C TYR A 350 -4.56 15.92 26.88
N PHE A 351 -4.85 15.74 25.59
CA PHE A 351 -6.14 16.10 25.00
C PHE A 351 -6.51 15.27 23.77
N THR A 352 -7.80 15.14 23.49
CA THR A 352 -8.33 14.51 22.28
C THR A 352 -8.34 15.49 21.09
N ASP A 353 -7.70 15.11 19.98
CA ASP A 353 -7.76 15.78 18.67
C ASP A 353 -8.67 14.94 17.75
N LYS A 354 -9.98 15.11 17.94
CA LYS A 354 -11.01 14.12 17.59
C LYS A 354 -11.08 13.80 16.11
N GLN A 355 -10.96 14.80 15.22
CA GLN A 355 -11.13 14.58 13.78
C GLN A 355 -9.85 14.06 13.11
N SER A 356 -8.68 14.45 13.62
CA SER A 356 -7.41 13.78 13.33
C SER A 356 -7.37 12.33 13.84
N ARG A 357 -8.31 11.97 14.73
CA ARG A 357 -8.48 10.66 15.39
C ARG A 357 -7.33 10.32 16.35
N MET A 358 -6.88 11.31 17.10
CA MET A 358 -5.64 11.24 17.88
C MET A 358 -5.83 11.74 19.32
N ILE A 359 -4.93 11.36 20.20
CA ILE A 359 -4.67 11.98 21.50
C ILE A 359 -3.29 12.64 21.41
N ARG A 360 -3.21 13.92 21.75
CA ARG A 360 -1.96 14.69 21.73
C ARG A 360 -1.65 15.21 23.13
N ALA A 361 -0.41 15.62 23.34
CA ALA A 361 0.02 16.25 24.58
C ALA A 361 0.87 17.48 24.33
N VAL A 362 0.70 18.48 25.19
CA VAL A 362 1.62 19.60 25.36
C VAL A 362 2.49 19.33 26.58
N ASP A 363 3.81 19.39 26.41
CA ASP A 363 4.74 19.47 27.53
C ASP A 363 4.73 20.90 28.08
N LEU A 364 4.30 21.08 29.33
CA LEU A 364 4.05 22.39 29.94
C LEU A 364 5.34 23.11 30.39
N ASN A 365 6.51 22.49 30.25
CA ASN A 365 7.81 23.13 30.53
C ASN A 365 8.40 23.74 29.25
N SER A 366 8.42 22.94 28.18
CA SER A 366 9.04 23.26 26.89
C SER A 366 8.06 23.86 25.88
N ASN A 367 6.75 23.71 26.10
CA ASN A 367 5.67 24.05 25.17
C ASN A 367 5.77 23.30 23.82
N VAL A 368 6.43 22.15 23.79
CA VAL A 368 6.46 21.24 22.63
C VAL A 368 5.20 20.38 22.61
N ILE A 369 4.62 20.19 21.43
CA ILE A 369 3.46 19.31 21.20
C ILE A 369 3.88 18.02 20.50
N ARG A 370 3.21 16.92 20.84
CA ARG A 370 3.39 15.61 20.21
C ARG A 370 2.09 14.81 20.19
N THR A 371 1.96 13.90 19.23
CA THR A 371 1.02 12.78 19.33
C THR A 371 1.43 11.83 20.45
N VAL A 372 0.42 11.32 21.16
CA VAL A 372 0.54 10.32 22.22
C VAL A 372 -0.14 9.04 21.78
N VAL A 373 -1.32 9.15 21.17
CA VAL A 373 -2.11 8.02 20.64
C VAL A 373 -2.68 8.43 19.28
N GLY A 374 -2.75 7.54 18.31
CA GLY A 374 -3.31 7.87 16.98
C GLY A 374 -2.32 7.75 15.83
N ALA A 375 -2.86 7.43 14.65
CA ALA A 375 -2.21 7.59 13.36
C ALA A 375 -3.08 8.49 12.45
N PRO A 376 -2.49 9.39 11.63
CA PRO A 376 -3.23 10.49 11.02
C PRO A 376 -4.20 10.05 9.92
N PHE A 377 -5.50 10.25 10.15
CA PHE A 377 -6.55 10.02 9.16
C PHE A 377 -6.65 11.19 8.17
N GLN A 378 -6.41 10.95 6.88
CA GLN A 378 -6.50 11.99 5.85
C GLN A 378 -7.96 12.30 5.48
N TYR A 379 -8.27 13.59 5.37
CA TYR A 379 -9.62 14.08 5.12
C TYR A 379 -9.94 14.04 3.61
N THR A 380 -11.04 13.39 3.23
CA THR A 380 -11.47 13.23 1.82
C THR A 380 -12.10 14.50 1.26
N GLY A 381 -11.28 15.54 1.10
CA GLY A 381 -11.59 16.81 0.43
C GLY A 381 -10.76 16.97 -0.85
N SER A 382 -11.10 16.19 -1.89
CA SER A 382 -10.60 16.34 -3.27
C SER A 382 -9.09 16.62 -3.45
N ALA A 383 -8.20 15.80 -2.85
CA ALA A 383 -6.75 15.97 -2.98
C ALA A 383 -5.95 14.64 -2.97
N TYR A 384 -5.20 14.42 -4.06
CA TYR A 384 -3.93 13.69 -4.22
C TYR A 384 -3.63 12.39 -3.42
N GLY A 385 -3.65 11.25 -4.13
CA GLY A 385 -3.12 9.97 -3.67
C GLY A 385 -3.72 8.77 -4.42
N ALA A 386 -3.38 8.49 -5.69
CA ALA A 386 -2.13 8.81 -6.38
C ALA A 386 -2.31 9.59 -7.70
N ARG A 387 -1.51 10.65 -7.86
CA ARG A 387 -1.04 11.19 -9.15
C ARG A 387 0.44 11.51 -8.97
N LEU A 388 1.32 10.81 -9.68
CA LEU A 388 2.77 11.01 -9.51
C LEU A 388 3.29 12.25 -10.22
N PHE A 389 2.66 12.65 -11.33
CA PHE A 389 2.89 13.91 -12.05
C PHE A 389 1.57 14.47 -12.57
N GLY A 390 1.50 15.80 -12.71
CA GLY A 390 0.55 16.49 -13.58
C GLY A 390 1.19 16.78 -14.94
N GLN A 391 0.90 17.95 -15.52
CA GLN A 391 1.42 18.36 -16.81
C GLN A 391 2.84 18.91 -16.66
N VAL A 392 3.81 18.22 -17.27
CA VAL A 392 5.22 18.62 -17.28
C VAL A 392 5.48 19.59 -18.42
N TYR A 393 6.01 20.78 -18.11
CA TYR A 393 6.28 21.84 -19.10
C TYR A 393 7.77 22.05 -19.39
N SER A 394 8.64 21.82 -18.41
CA SER A 394 10.09 21.97 -18.57
C SER A 394 10.84 21.15 -17.53
N ALA A 395 12.09 20.85 -17.83
CA ALA A 395 13.04 20.22 -16.93
C ALA A 395 14.44 20.73 -17.23
N LYS A 396 15.36 20.66 -16.26
CA LYS A 396 16.78 21.01 -16.42
C LYS A 396 17.68 20.01 -15.68
N TYR A 397 18.86 19.73 -16.22
CA TYR A 397 19.77 18.73 -15.70
C TYR A 397 21.00 19.33 -15.02
N ASP A 398 21.21 18.95 -13.75
CA ASP A 398 22.42 19.25 -13.00
C ASP A 398 23.41 18.08 -13.14
N ASN A 399 24.31 18.21 -14.12
CA ASN A 399 25.41 17.29 -14.36
C ASN A 399 26.38 17.13 -13.17
N LEU A 400 26.51 18.16 -12.32
CA LEU A 400 27.44 18.12 -11.18
C LEU A 400 26.87 17.29 -10.02
N ARG A 401 25.54 17.27 -9.86
CA ARG A 401 24.84 16.58 -8.76
C ARG A 401 24.04 15.35 -9.20
N ASN A 402 24.07 15.02 -10.49
CA ASN A 402 23.29 13.96 -11.15
C ASN A 402 21.77 14.07 -10.82
N GLN A 403 21.21 15.26 -11.03
CA GLN A 403 19.84 15.62 -10.63
C GLN A 403 19.02 16.22 -11.79
N LEU A 404 17.82 15.68 -12.00
CA LEU A 404 16.86 16.19 -12.98
C LEU A 404 15.78 17.02 -12.25
N TYR A 405 15.71 18.31 -12.55
CA TYR A 405 14.72 19.25 -12.03
C TYR A 405 13.53 19.34 -12.98
N ILE A 406 12.28 19.33 -12.49
CA ILE A 406 11.07 19.27 -13.32
C ILE A 406 10.01 20.26 -12.84
N THR A 407 9.36 20.99 -13.75
CA THR A 407 8.15 21.77 -13.48
C THR A 407 6.89 20.93 -13.74
N ASP A 408 6.00 20.87 -12.75
CA ASP A 408 4.72 20.15 -12.80
C ASP A 408 3.60 21.17 -12.57
N ALA A 409 3.15 21.77 -13.68
CA ALA A 409 2.36 23.00 -13.65
C ALA A 409 0.96 22.77 -13.06
N THR A 410 0.28 21.68 -13.46
CA THR A 410 -1.07 21.37 -12.99
C THR A 410 -1.10 20.65 -11.64
N SER A 411 0.07 20.36 -11.04
CA SER A 411 0.19 20.04 -9.62
C SER A 411 0.85 21.19 -8.82
N HIS A 412 0.97 22.37 -9.41
CA HIS A 412 1.45 23.61 -8.78
C HIS A 412 2.80 23.49 -8.06
N ARG A 413 3.76 22.74 -8.64
CA ARG A 413 5.00 22.40 -7.94
C ARG A 413 6.24 22.30 -8.84
N VAL A 414 7.40 22.40 -8.21
CA VAL A 414 8.71 22.10 -8.81
C VAL A 414 9.35 20.96 -8.02
N MET A 415 9.89 19.99 -8.73
CA MET A 415 10.51 18.79 -8.16
C MET A 415 11.96 18.62 -8.62
N VAL A 416 12.71 17.81 -7.87
CA VAL A 416 14.03 17.31 -8.28
C VAL A 416 14.08 15.80 -8.08
N ILE A 417 14.66 15.09 -9.06
CA ILE A 417 14.87 13.65 -9.05
C ILE A 417 16.37 13.38 -8.98
N ASN A 418 16.81 12.67 -7.95
CA ASN A 418 18.20 12.24 -7.81
C ASN A 418 18.43 10.97 -8.64
N ARG A 419 19.20 11.06 -9.74
CA ARG A 419 19.37 9.95 -10.70
C ARG A 419 20.25 8.80 -10.18
N ASN A 420 20.94 8.97 -9.05
CA ASN A 420 21.70 7.89 -8.39
C ASN A 420 20.82 7.02 -7.48
N THR A 421 19.66 7.53 -7.04
CA THR A 421 18.80 6.87 -6.04
C THR A 421 17.34 6.75 -6.47
N ASN A 422 16.95 7.43 -7.55
CA ASN A 422 15.57 7.63 -8.02
C ASN A 422 14.61 8.27 -7.00
N ASN A 423 15.14 8.85 -5.91
CA ASN A 423 14.36 9.63 -4.96
C ASN A 423 13.87 10.95 -5.59
N ILE A 424 12.61 11.31 -5.29
CA ILE A 424 11.93 12.53 -5.77
C ILE A 424 11.67 13.44 -4.58
N GLN A 425 12.04 14.72 -4.68
CA GLN A 425 11.78 15.75 -3.66
C GLN A 425 11.00 16.92 -4.29
N THR A 426 9.97 17.42 -3.60
CA THR A 426 9.33 18.71 -3.95
C THR A 426 10.10 19.87 -3.33
N ILE A 427 10.47 20.86 -4.16
CA ILE A 427 11.29 22.02 -3.74
C ILE A 427 10.56 23.37 -3.84
N LEU A 428 9.39 23.39 -4.49
CA LEU A 428 8.45 24.53 -4.54
C LEU A 428 7.02 23.99 -4.67
N GLY A 429 6.05 24.67 -4.08
CA GLY A 429 4.64 24.23 -4.04
C GLY A 429 4.34 23.31 -2.85
N ALA A 430 3.13 22.75 -2.83
CA ALA A 430 2.68 21.91 -1.72
C ALA A 430 3.33 20.51 -1.76
N GLY A 431 4.14 20.19 -0.75
CA GLY A 431 4.78 18.88 -0.57
C GLY A 431 5.45 18.77 0.81
N PRO A 432 5.83 17.56 1.27
CA PRO A 432 6.37 17.33 2.61
C PRO A 432 7.73 18.00 2.86
N ASP A 433 8.56 18.16 1.82
CA ASP A 433 9.93 18.68 1.92
C ASP A 433 10.10 20.11 1.35
N ALA A 434 9.00 20.83 1.10
CA ALA A 434 9.04 22.17 0.53
C ALA A 434 9.66 23.18 1.52
N PHE A 435 10.61 23.98 1.05
CA PHE A 435 11.37 24.89 1.92
C PHE A 435 10.50 25.97 2.57
N THR A 436 10.61 26.13 3.89
CA THR A 436 9.76 26.99 4.73
C THR A 436 10.40 28.35 5.11
N GLY A 437 11.38 28.83 4.34
CA GLY A 437 12.13 30.06 4.62
C GLY A 437 11.30 31.35 4.55
N SER A 438 11.80 32.44 5.16
CA SER A 438 11.09 33.73 5.23
C SER A 438 10.70 34.29 3.86
N TYR A 439 9.43 34.61 3.66
CA TYR A 439 8.85 35.00 2.37
C TYR A 439 8.52 36.49 2.27
N ASP A 440 8.65 37.03 1.06
CA ASP A 440 8.04 38.30 0.69
C ASP A 440 6.59 38.06 0.21
N THR A 441 5.66 38.16 1.17
CA THR A 441 4.21 38.47 1.09
C THR A 441 3.25 37.70 0.15
N VAL A 442 3.68 36.98 -0.90
CA VAL A 442 2.76 36.33 -1.87
C VAL A 442 2.92 34.79 -1.95
N ALA A 443 2.01 34.13 -1.22
CA ALA A 443 1.55 32.73 -1.21
C ALA A 443 2.24 31.67 -2.09
N LEU A 444 2.73 30.60 -1.44
CA LEU A 444 3.06 29.30 -2.06
C LEU A 444 1.85 28.38 -2.31
N ASN A 445 0.72 28.62 -1.64
CA ASN A 445 -0.48 27.76 -1.70
C ASN A 445 -1.61 28.37 -2.58
N SER A 446 -1.28 29.28 -3.51
CA SER A 446 -2.27 29.78 -4.46
C SER A 446 -2.47 28.77 -5.61
N PRO A 447 -3.71 28.36 -5.93
CA PRO A 447 -4.00 27.51 -7.10
C PRO A 447 -3.75 28.24 -8.44
N SER A 448 -3.31 29.50 -8.42
CA SER A 448 -2.85 30.24 -9.60
C SER A 448 -1.39 29.96 -9.98
N LEU A 449 -0.60 29.25 -9.16
CA LEU A 449 0.83 29.04 -9.37
C LEU A 449 1.08 28.00 -10.48
N LEU A 450 1.43 28.45 -11.68
CA LEU A 450 1.77 27.59 -12.83
C LEU A 450 3.26 27.71 -13.17
N PRO A 451 4.16 26.94 -12.53
CA PRO A 451 5.56 26.88 -12.91
C PRO A 451 5.69 26.26 -14.30
N VAL A 452 6.20 27.02 -15.27
CA VAL A 452 6.33 26.56 -16.67
C VAL A 452 7.80 26.39 -17.02
N GLY A 453 8.57 27.49 -17.08
CA GLY A 453 10.00 27.46 -17.38
C GLY A 453 10.88 27.26 -16.15
N ILE A 454 12.02 26.60 -16.33
CA ILE A 454 13.04 26.39 -15.29
C ILE A 454 14.46 26.57 -15.84
N SER A 455 15.35 27.15 -15.04
CA SER A 455 16.78 27.29 -15.34
C SER A 455 17.64 27.18 -14.08
N LEU A 456 18.93 26.86 -14.22
CA LEU A 456 19.81 26.52 -13.10
C LEU A 456 21.06 27.41 -13.06
N ASP A 457 21.41 27.90 -11.88
CA ASP A 457 22.79 28.25 -11.53
C ASP A 457 23.38 27.08 -10.74
N VAL A 458 24.05 26.18 -11.46
CA VAL A 458 24.67 24.97 -10.89
C VAL A 458 25.77 25.32 -9.90
N THR A 459 26.47 26.44 -10.10
CA THR A 459 27.58 26.90 -9.26
C THR A 459 27.07 27.41 -7.92
N ASN A 460 26.12 28.35 -7.93
CA ASN A 460 25.57 28.95 -6.72
C ASN A 460 24.39 28.17 -6.11
N ASN A 461 24.03 27.02 -6.70
CA ASN A 461 22.96 26.13 -6.24
C ASN A 461 21.58 26.82 -6.23
N LEU A 462 21.29 27.59 -7.29
CA LEU A 462 20.04 28.34 -7.46
C LEU A 462 19.18 27.75 -8.58
N VAL A 463 17.86 27.75 -8.40
CA VAL A 463 16.87 27.33 -9.40
C VAL A 463 15.97 28.53 -9.73
N TYR A 464 16.02 29.00 -10.97
CA TYR A 464 15.13 30.05 -11.48
C TYR A 464 13.86 29.43 -12.07
N VAL A 465 12.70 29.99 -11.75
CA VAL A 465 11.39 29.47 -12.16
C VAL A 465 10.55 30.61 -12.75
N ALA A 466 10.00 30.39 -13.94
CA ALA A 466 9.05 31.29 -14.59
C ALA A 466 7.61 30.88 -14.25
N GLU A 467 6.85 31.78 -13.64
CA GLU A 467 5.51 31.53 -13.13
C GLU A 467 4.46 32.13 -14.08
N PHE A 468 3.86 31.26 -14.90
CA PHE A 468 2.78 31.61 -15.82
C PHE A 468 1.49 31.89 -15.02
N GLY A 469 0.60 32.73 -15.55
CA GLY A 469 -0.65 33.12 -14.88
C GLY A 469 -0.49 34.13 -13.73
N ILE A 470 0.59 34.05 -12.95
CA ILE A 470 0.92 35.02 -11.88
C ILE A 470 2.09 35.97 -12.23
N HIS A 471 2.51 35.97 -13.50
CA HIS A 471 3.27 37.06 -14.12
C HIS A 471 4.57 37.44 -13.38
N THR A 472 5.28 36.44 -12.86
CA THR A 472 6.45 36.63 -11.99
C THR A 472 7.57 35.63 -12.31
N ILE A 473 8.78 35.96 -11.90
CA ILE A 473 9.93 35.05 -11.92
C ILE A 473 10.49 34.99 -10.50
N ARG A 474 10.77 33.77 -10.02
CA ARG A 474 11.37 33.51 -8.71
C ARG A 474 12.70 32.80 -8.83
N VAL A 475 13.50 32.86 -7.77
CA VAL A 475 14.69 32.04 -7.56
C VAL A 475 14.55 31.27 -6.24
N ILE A 476 14.95 30.01 -6.25
CA ILE A 476 15.02 29.12 -5.10
C ILE A 476 16.50 28.90 -4.80
N ASN A 477 16.97 29.30 -3.62
CA ASN A 477 18.30 28.95 -3.14
C ASN A 477 18.24 27.57 -2.46
N ARG A 478 18.82 26.54 -3.09
CA ARG A 478 18.78 25.16 -2.58
C ARG A 478 19.70 24.92 -1.37
N THR A 479 20.56 25.88 -1.01
CA THR A 479 21.50 25.78 0.12
C THR A 479 20.87 26.26 1.43
N ASN A 480 20.00 27.28 1.41
CA ASN A 480 19.34 27.82 2.60
C ASN A 480 17.79 27.79 2.56
N GLY A 481 17.20 27.35 1.45
CA GLY A 481 15.75 27.23 1.30
C GLY A 481 15.00 28.55 1.06
N MET A 482 15.69 29.66 0.83
CA MET A 482 15.02 30.93 0.53
C MET A 482 14.42 30.92 -0.88
N VAL A 483 13.17 31.35 -1.00
CA VAL A 483 12.48 31.59 -2.28
C VAL A 483 12.18 33.08 -2.40
N THR A 484 12.79 33.76 -3.36
CA THR A 484 12.61 35.20 -3.56
C THR A 484 12.15 35.52 -4.99
N ARG A 485 11.41 36.61 -5.14
CA ARG A 485 11.03 37.16 -6.44
C ARG A 485 12.22 37.89 -7.05
N VAL A 486 12.46 37.67 -8.35
CA VAL A 486 13.52 38.36 -9.11
C VAL A 486 12.98 39.25 -10.22
N ALA A 487 11.75 39.02 -10.70
CA ALA A 487 11.07 39.92 -11.63
C ALA A 487 9.53 39.83 -11.56
N GLY A 488 8.87 40.88 -12.06
CA GLY A 488 7.43 40.94 -12.26
C GLY A 488 6.67 41.54 -11.09
N THR A 489 5.70 42.41 -11.35
CA THR A 489 4.83 42.97 -10.31
C THR A 489 3.71 42.03 -9.86
N GLY A 490 3.45 40.95 -10.59
CA GLY A 490 2.25 40.12 -10.45
C GLY A 490 1.10 40.52 -11.38
N ALA A 491 1.26 41.58 -12.18
CA ALA A 491 0.30 42.03 -13.19
C ALA A 491 0.88 41.91 -14.62
N CYS A 492 0.07 41.41 -15.55
CA CYS A 492 0.40 41.36 -16.98
C CYS A 492 0.66 42.77 -17.51
N GLY A 493 1.71 42.92 -18.32
CA GLY A 493 2.00 44.15 -19.04
C GLY A 493 3.34 44.10 -19.77
N TYR A 494 3.83 45.27 -20.14
CA TYR A 494 5.10 45.47 -20.84
C TYR A 494 5.66 46.86 -20.46
N THR A 495 6.35 46.94 -19.31
CA THR A 495 6.86 48.21 -18.76
C THR A 495 8.24 48.03 -18.12
N GLY A 496 8.86 49.12 -17.66
CA GLY A 496 10.00 49.08 -16.74
C GLY A 496 11.37 48.76 -17.33
N ASP A 497 11.56 48.76 -18.65
CA ASP A 497 12.90 48.62 -19.24
C ASP A 497 13.83 49.76 -18.79
N GLY A 498 15.10 49.44 -18.54
CA GLY A 498 16.08 50.34 -17.92
C GLY A 498 15.90 50.55 -16.41
N SER A 499 14.91 49.90 -15.77
CA SER A 499 14.60 50.04 -14.35
C SER A 499 14.62 48.70 -13.59
N SER A 500 14.18 48.68 -12.33
CA SER A 500 14.16 47.46 -11.50
C SER A 500 13.20 46.40 -12.04
N ALA A 501 13.70 45.17 -12.17
CA ALA A 501 12.92 44.02 -12.60
C ALA A 501 11.72 43.71 -11.68
N LEU A 502 11.79 44.10 -10.40
CA LEU A 502 10.72 43.89 -9.41
C LEU A 502 9.52 44.83 -9.61
N THR A 503 9.74 45.99 -10.23
CA THR A 503 8.70 47.00 -10.53
C THR A 503 8.17 46.93 -11.96
N ALA A 504 8.79 46.14 -12.84
CA ALA A 504 8.36 45.96 -14.21
C ALA A 504 7.14 45.02 -14.31
N GLN A 505 6.15 45.39 -15.13
CA GLN A 505 5.12 44.45 -15.57
C GLN A 505 5.67 43.58 -16.71
N ILE A 506 5.42 42.29 -16.59
CA ILE A 506 5.76 41.25 -17.56
C ILE A 506 4.49 40.41 -17.79
N CYS A 507 4.22 39.93 -19.00
CA CYS A 507 3.01 39.15 -19.26
C CYS A 507 3.34 37.71 -19.62
N ASN A 508 3.10 36.82 -18.65
CA ASN A 508 3.33 35.37 -18.74
C ASN A 508 4.75 35.01 -19.18
N PRO A 509 5.75 35.07 -18.27
CA PRO A 509 7.08 34.55 -18.57
C PRO A 509 6.98 33.03 -18.86
N PHE A 510 7.59 32.57 -19.96
CA PHE A 510 7.47 31.18 -20.41
C PHE A 510 8.83 30.47 -20.45
N GLY A 511 9.68 30.81 -21.41
CA GLY A 511 11.05 30.33 -21.50
C GLY A 511 11.97 31.13 -20.59
N ILE A 512 12.91 30.47 -19.91
CA ILE A 512 13.85 31.11 -18.99
C ILE A 512 15.22 30.43 -19.07
N LEU A 513 16.27 31.24 -19.02
CA LEU A 513 17.65 30.85 -19.28
C LEU A 513 18.61 31.69 -18.43
N TYR A 514 19.36 31.06 -17.54
CA TYR A 514 20.47 31.71 -16.83
C TYR A 514 21.79 31.50 -17.59
N ASP A 515 22.46 32.60 -17.96
CA ASP A 515 23.82 32.58 -18.51
C ASP A 515 24.83 32.90 -17.40
N SER A 516 25.47 31.87 -16.88
CA SER A 516 26.50 31.98 -15.84
C SER A 516 27.77 32.71 -16.29
N SER A 517 28.10 32.69 -17.60
CA SER A 517 29.28 33.37 -18.12
C SER A 517 29.16 34.90 -18.08
N THR A 518 27.93 35.42 -18.11
CA THR A 518 27.65 36.85 -18.04
C THR A 518 26.84 37.28 -16.82
N SER A 519 26.46 36.33 -15.94
CA SER A 519 25.52 36.53 -14.81
C SER A 519 24.20 37.21 -15.23
N THR A 520 23.65 36.78 -16.36
CA THR A 520 22.45 37.39 -16.98
C THR A 520 21.32 36.38 -17.09
N LEU A 521 20.13 36.73 -16.63
CA LEU A 521 18.93 35.90 -16.75
C LEU A 521 18.08 36.39 -17.94
N TYR A 522 17.90 35.56 -18.96
CA TYR A 522 17.06 35.83 -20.11
C TYR A 522 15.73 35.10 -19.99
N PHE A 523 14.64 35.70 -20.45
CA PHE A 523 13.33 35.07 -20.49
C PHE A 523 12.44 35.63 -21.61
N SER A 524 11.50 34.82 -22.10
CA SER A 524 10.46 35.27 -23.00
C SER A 524 9.22 35.72 -22.22
N SER A 525 8.78 36.96 -22.45
CA SER A 525 7.52 37.49 -21.91
C SER A 525 6.43 37.24 -22.95
N TYR A 526 5.77 36.09 -22.84
CA TYR A 526 5.06 35.41 -23.93
C TYR A 526 4.05 36.32 -24.66
N TYR A 527 3.09 36.87 -23.91
CA TYR A 527 2.06 37.76 -24.44
C TYR A 527 2.50 39.23 -24.52
N SER A 528 3.71 39.56 -24.08
CA SER A 528 4.36 40.86 -24.38
C SER A 528 5.16 40.80 -25.69
N HIS A 529 5.26 39.63 -26.34
CA HIS A 529 5.96 39.42 -27.61
C HIS A 529 7.44 39.88 -27.62
N VAL A 530 8.14 39.70 -26.49
CA VAL A 530 9.56 40.08 -26.32
C VAL A 530 10.38 39.01 -25.60
N ILE A 531 11.68 39.02 -25.85
CA ILE A 531 12.70 38.42 -25.00
C ILE A 531 13.36 39.54 -24.21
N ARG A 532 13.37 39.39 -22.88
CA ARG A 532 13.95 40.32 -21.93
C ARG A 532 15.14 39.69 -21.21
N SER A 533 16.03 40.55 -20.76
CA SER A 533 17.19 40.22 -19.93
C SER A 533 17.07 40.90 -18.58
N ILE A 534 17.59 40.26 -17.53
CA ILE A 534 17.74 40.81 -16.20
C ILE A 534 19.23 40.68 -15.83
N LYS A 535 19.87 41.81 -15.53
CA LYS A 535 21.27 41.87 -15.10
C LYS A 535 21.41 42.88 -13.97
N ASN A 536 22.07 42.49 -12.88
CA ASN A 536 22.23 43.32 -11.68
C ASN A 536 20.90 43.91 -11.15
N GLY A 537 19.80 43.17 -11.30
CA GLY A 537 18.45 43.61 -10.91
C GLY A 537 17.74 44.55 -11.90
N VAL A 538 18.43 45.04 -12.94
CA VAL A 538 17.86 45.88 -14.00
C VAL A 538 17.30 45.02 -15.13
N ILE A 539 16.09 45.31 -15.60
CA ILE A 539 15.45 44.61 -16.73
C ILE A 539 15.58 45.41 -18.03
N ASN A 540 15.82 44.73 -19.15
CA ASN A 540 15.85 45.33 -20.48
C ASN A 540 15.34 44.36 -21.56
N THR A 541 14.45 44.81 -22.44
CA THR A 541 14.11 44.17 -23.71
C THR A 541 15.34 44.10 -24.61
N VAL A 542 15.63 42.90 -25.10
CA VAL A 542 16.79 42.62 -25.98
C VAL A 542 16.36 42.15 -27.37
N VAL A 543 15.22 41.47 -27.48
CA VAL A 543 14.58 41.12 -28.75
C VAL A 543 13.08 41.34 -28.67
N GLY A 544 12.46 41.84 -29.73
CA GLY A 544 11.03 42.14 -29.77
C GLY A 544 10.74 43.62 -29.64
N THR A 545 9.63 44.07 -30.24
CA THR A 545 9.14 45.46 -30.20
C THR A 545 8.08 45.72 -29.12
N GLY A 546 7.54 44.67 -28.50
CA GLY A 546 6.31 44.74 -27.68
C GLY A 546 5.01 44.54 -28.47
N SER A 547 5.07 44.34 -29.79
CA SER A 547 3.89 44.14 -30.65
C SER A 547 4.00 42.88 -31.49
N GLY A 548 2.90 42.12 -31.54
CA GLY A 548 2.82 40.82 -32.23
C GLY A 548 2.90 40.97 -33.75
N GLY A 549 3.86 40.31 -34.39
CA GLY A 549 4.00 40.33 -35.85
C GLY A 549 5.30 39.73 -36.36
N TYR A 550 5.55 39.86 -37.66
CA TYR A 550 6.79 39.46 -38.33
C TYR A 550 7.19 40.54 -39.34
N ASN A 551 8.39 41.10 -39.19
CA ASN A 551 8.91 42.17 -40.06
C ASN A 551 10.20 41.79 -40.81
N GLY A 552 10.42 40.49 -41.06
CA GLY A 552 11.52 40.00 -41.89
C GLY A 552 12.63 39.28 -41.13
N ASN A 553 13.70 39.00 -41.88
CA ASN A 553 14.93 38.35 -41.44
C ASN A 553 16.05 39.40 -41.24
N ASN A 554 17.14 39.03 -40.58
CA ASN A 554 18.33 39.87 -40.35
C ASN A 554 18.01 41.22 -39.68
N GLN A 555 17.02 41.24 -38.78
CA GLN A 555 16.57 42.46 -38.09
C GLN A 555 17.41 42.72 -36.81
N VAL A 556 17.51 43.98 -36.39
CA VAL A 556 18.11 44.32 -35.08
C VAL A 556 17.17 43.87 -33.97
N GLY A 557 17.70 43.31 -32.86
CA GLY A 557 16.93 42.69 -31.77
C GLY A 557 15.68 43.46 -31.35
N THR A 558 15.85 44.68 -30.83
CA THR A 558 14.75 45.55 -30.36
C THR A 558 13.85 46.11 -31.48
N SER A 559 14.27 45.98 -32.74
CA SER A 559 13.47 46.32 -33.92
C SER A 559 12.76 45.11 -34.54
N THR A 560 13.03 43.90 -34.06
CA THR A 560 12.42 42.67 -34.57
C THR A 560 11.01 42.52 -34.00
N GLN A 561 10.01 42.33 -34.85
CA GLN A 561 8.68 41.86 -34.40
C GLN A 561 8.74 40.35 -34.15
N LEU A 562 8.20 39.93 -33.01
CA LEU A 562 7.99 38.53 -32.63
C LEU A 562 6.49 38.29 -32.40
N ASN A 563 6.08 37.04 -32.28
CA ASN A 563 4.71 36.66 -31.98
C ASN A 563 4.70 35.40 -31.07
N ASN A 564 4.51 35.62 -29.78
CA ASN A 564 4.59 34.62 -28.71
C ASN A 564 5.90 33.78 -28.72
N PRO A 565 7.07 34.40 -28.45
CA PRO A 565 8.32 33.67 -28.28
C PRO A 565 8.25 32.74 -27.06
N SER A 566 8.70 31.49 -27.21
CA SER A 566 8.53 30.42 -26.20
C SER A 566 9.84 30.02 -25.52
N LEU A 567 10.29 28.76 -25.58
CA LEU A 567 11.49 28.32 -24.85
C LEU A 567 12.79 28.91 -25.44
N LEU A 568 13.81 29.05 -24.59
CA LEU A 568 15.11 29.62 -24.95
C LEU A 568 16.22 28.57 -24.79
N ASN A 569 17.17 28.53 -25.73
CA ASN A 569 18.38 27.72 -25.67
C ASN A 569 19.60 28.56 -26.06
N ILE A 570 20.80 28.25 -25.55
CA ILE A 570 22.00 29.08 -25.72
C ILE A 570 23.18 28.29 -26.27
N ASP A 571 23.85 28.89 -27.25
CA ASP A 571 25.23 28.58 -27.60
C ASP A 571 26.15 29.66 -27.00
N VAL A 572 26.76 29.32 -25.87
CA VAL A 572 27.70 30.20 -25.17
C VAL A 572 28.97 30.42 -26.01
N SER A 573 29.39 29.42 -26.81
CA SER A 573 30.62 29.49 -27.60
C SER A 573 30.52 30.45 -28.79
N ARG A 574 29.33 30.56 -29.40
CA ARG A 574 29.06 31.47 -30.53
C ARG A 574 28.31 32.74 -30.12
N ASN A 575 27.99 32.88 -28.83
CA ASN A 575 27.24 34.00 -28.25
C ASN A 575 25.83 34.17 -28.85
N ILE A 576 25.11 33.06 -29.06
CA ILE A 576 23.79 33.01 -29.73
C ILE A 576 22.72 32.45 -28.77
N ILE A 577 21.51 33.03 -28.80
CA ILE A 577 20.31 32.43 -28.19
C ILE A 577 19.35 32.00 -29.30
N TYR A 578 18.95 30.73 -29.30
CA TYR A 578 17.93 30.15 -30.16
C TYR A 578 16.56 30.18 -29.46
N PHE A 579 15.50 30.47 -30.22
CA PHE A 579 14.13 30.52 -29.71
C PHE A 579 13.09 30.26 -30.81
N PRO A 580 11.97 29.59 -30.52
CA PRO A 580 10.81 29.58 -31.40
C PRO A 580 10.06 30.90 -31.30
N ASP A 581 9.60 31.37 -32.45
CA ASP A 581 8.74 32.53 -32.63
C ASP A 581 7.34 31.99 -32.95
N SER A 582 6.66 31.48 -31.92
CA SER A 582 5.72 30.36 -32.05
C SER A 582 4.51 30.66 -32.93
N LEU A 583 3.88 31.83 -32.79
CA LEU A 583 2.76 32.25 -33.66
C LEU A 583 3.20 32.80 -35.02
N ASN A 584 4.51 33.01 -35.23
CA ASN A 584 5.07 33.26 -36.56
C ASN A 584 5.47 31.97 -37.29
N HIS A 585 5.35 30.80 -36.65
CA HIS A 585 5.62 29.47 -37.23
C HIS A 585 7.09 29.17 -37.56
N ILE A 586 8.02 29.89 -36.94
CA ILE A 586 9.46 29.81 -37.25
C ILE A 586 10.33 29.66 -36.01
N VAL A 587 11.57 29.21 -36.20
CA VAL A 587 12.64 29.25 -35.19
C VAL A 587 13.69 30.27 -35.62
N ARG A 588 14.14 31.10 -34.67
CA ARG A 588 15.13 32.15 -34.88
C ARG A 588 16.34 32.00 -33.95
N ALA A 589 17.40 32.73 -34.28
CA ALA A 589 18.60 32.91 -33.47
C ALA A 589 18.86 34.42 -33.29
N TRP A 590 19.23 34.84 -32.09
CA TRP A 590 19.73 36.18 -31.80
C TRP A 590 21.22 36.09 -31.48
N ASN A 591 22.05 36.73 -32.30
CA ASN A 591 23.47 36.88 -32.04
C ASN A 591 23.68 38.07 -31.09
N ARG A 592 24.17 37.81 -29.88
CA ARG A 592 24.28 38.81 -28.81
C ARG A 592 25.46 39.78 -29.02
N THR A 593 26.37 39.50 -29.96
CA THR A 593 27.50 40.38 -30.31
C THR A 593 27.10 41.40 -31.37
N SER A 594 26.44 40.97 -32.45
CA SER A 594 25.99 41.87 -33.53
C SER A 594 24.60 42.48 -33.29
N ASN A 595 23.87 41.98 -32.28
CA ASN A 595 22.47 42.30 -32.00
C ASN A 595 21.51 42.02 -33.19
N ILE A 596 21.87 41.09 -34.08
CA ILE A 596 21.04 40.69 -35.22
C ILE A 596 20.27 39.41 -34.89
N VAL A 597 18.99 39.38 -35.30
CA VAL A 597 18.10 38.23 -35.27
C VAL A 597 17.99 37.65 -36.67
N THR A 598 18.28 36.35 -36.79
CA THR A 598 18.18 35.59 -38.04
C THR A 598 17.17 34.47 -37.90
N ASN A 599 16.42 34.18 -38.97
CA ASN A 599 15.62 32.98 -39.07
C ASN A 599 16.56 31.76 -39.24
N ILE A 600 16.20 30.64 -38.64
CA ILE A 600 16.94 29.37 -38.73
C ILE A 600 16.10 28.30 -39.44
N ALA A 601 14.83 28.19 -39.10
CA ALA A 601 13.90 27.25 -39.72
C ALA A 601 12.48 27.81 -39.80
N GLY A 602 11.74 27.40 -40.81
CA GLY A 602 10.33 27.74 -40.98
C GLY A 602 10.09 28.93 -41.91
N THR A 603 9.00 28.86 -42.67
CA THR A 603 8.43 29.98 -43.44
C THR A 603 7.31 30.67 -42.64
N PRO A 604 7.32 32.02 -42.54
CA PRO A 604 6.31 32.75 -41.77
C PRO A 604 4.88 32.52 -42.27
N SER A 605 3.90 32.57 -41.34
CA SER A 605 2.45 32.55 -41.62
C SER A 605 1.88 31.30 -42.33
N THR A 606 2.68 30.27 -42.59
CA THR A 606 2.25 29.01 -43.22
C THR A 606 2.21 27.85 -42.22
N TYR A 607 1.02 27.50 -41.74
CA TYR A 607 0.78 26.43 -40.75
C TYR A 607 0.63 25.06 -41.41
N SER A 608 1.75 24.41 -41.75
CA SER A 608 1.79 23.07 -42.36
C SER A 608 3.05 22.31 -41.97
N TYR A 609 3.28 21.14 -42.57
CA TYR A 609 4.50 20.34 -42.47
C TYR A 609 5.04 20.04 -43.88
N SER A 610 6.26 20.52 -44.17
CA SER A 610 6.95 20.31 -45.45
C SER A 610 8.45 20.64 -45.36
N GLY A 611 9.21 20.32 -46.40
CA GLY A 611 10.58 20.80 -46.61
C GLY A 611 11.71 19.98 -45.98
N ASP A 612 11.42 18.81 -45.41
CA ASP A 612 12.46 17.88 -44.93
C ASP A 612 13.36 17.38 -46.06
N LYS A 613 14.64 17.16 -45.72
CA LYS A 613 15.77 16.93 -46.63
C LYS A 613 16.09 18.12 -47.54
N GLY A 614 15.45 19.27 -47.33
CA GLY A 614 15.73 20.55 -47.99
C GLY A 614 16.17 21.63 -47.01
N SER A 615 16.26 22.86 -47.51
CA SER A 615 16.62 24.05 -46.71
C SER A 615 15.63 24.27 -45.56
N ALA A 616 16.15 24.42 -44.34
CA ALA A 616 15.37 24.73 -43.14
C ALA A 616 14.53 26.01 -43.30
N LEU A 617 15.06 27.02 -44.01
CA LEU A 617 14.40 28.29 -44.31
C LEU A 617 13.23 28.17 -45.30
N SER A 618 13.07 27.03 -45.97
CA SER A 618 11.98 26.73 -46.91
C SER A 618 10.99 25.69 -46.38
N SER A 619 11.15 25.26 -45.12
CA SER A 619 10.24 24.31 -44.47
C SER A 619 9.03 25.01 -43.86
N THR A 620 7.90 24.31 -43.74
CA THR A 620 6.73 24.78 -42.98
C THR A 620 6.65 24.07 -41.63
N MET A 621 6.14 24.76 -40.60
CA MET A 621 5.94 24.25 -39.23
C MET A 621 4.64 24.81 -38.61
N ASN A 622 4.20 24.24 -37.49
CA ASN A 622 2.98 24.61 -36.78
C ASN A 622 3.24 24.80 -35.28
N TYR A 623 3.35 26.07 -34.88
CA TYR A 623 3.46 26.49 -33.48
C TYR A 623 4.62 25.80 -32.72
N PRO A 624 5.87 25.93 -33.20
CA PRO A 624 7.01 25.32 -32.50
C PRO A 624 7.18 25.95 -31.11
N THR A 625 7.44 25.13 -30.08
CA THR A 625 7.52 25.60 -28.67
C THR A 625 8.86 25.36 -27.97
N GLY A 626 9.67 24.43 -28.49
CA GLY A 626 10.91 23.98 -27.86
C GLY A 626 12.05 23.83 -28.84
N VAL A 627 13.25 24.20 -28.39
CA VAL A 627 14.52 24.09 -29.15
C VAL A 627 15.64 23.63 -28.22
N THR A 628 16.58 22.85 -28.75
CA THR A 628 17.84 22.56 -28.07
C THR A 628 18.97 22.27 -29.05
N LEU A 629 20.17 22.76 -28.76
CA LEU A 629 21.37 22.49 -29.54
C LEU A 629 22.14 21.29 -28.95
N ASN A 630 22.40 20.27 -29.76
CA ASN A 630 23.56 19.41 -29.55
C ASN A 630 24.79 20.19 -30.03
N SER A 631 25.60 20.61 -29.07
CA SER A 631 26.79 21.45 -29.29
C SER A 631 27.98 20.67 -29.88
N VAL A 632 27.97 19.34 -29.76
CA VAL A 632 29.03 18.45 -30.27
C VAL A 632 28.83 18.16 -31.76
N THR A 633 27.60 17.82 -32.17
CA THR A 633 27.26 17.56 -33.58
C THR A 633 26.85 18.83 -34.34
N ASN A 634 26.66 19.96 -33.65
CA ASN A 634 26.14 21.21 -34.17
C ASN A 634 24.73 21.07 -34.79
N GLN A 635 23.86 20.31 -34.13
CA GLN A 635 22.50 20.01 -34.57
C GLN A 635 21.46 20.67 -33.66
N LEU A 636 20.57 21.49 -34.24
CA LEU A 636 19.50 22.16 -33.51
C LEU A 636 18.19 21.36 -33.65
N TYR A 637 17.75 20.73 -32.57
CA TYR A 637 16.48 20.02 -32.51
C TYR A 637 15.33 20.97 -32.15
N ILE A 638 14.16 20.73 -32.75
CA ILE A 638 12.97 21.58 -32.71
C ILE A 638 11.74 20.68 -32.48
N THR A 639 10.87 21.02 -31.53
CA THR A 639 9.49 20.48 -31.54
C THR A 639 8.58 21.33 -32.41
N ASP A 640 7.99 20.68 -33.40
CA ASP A 640 6.97 21.22 -34.29
C ASP A 640 5.59 20.81 -33.72
N THR A 641 5.24 21.49 -32.63
CA THR A 641 4.40 20.96 -31.55
C THR A 641 2.94 20.70 -31.93
N ARG A 642 2.32 21.54 -32.78
CA ARG A 642 0.96 21.27 -33.25
C ARG A 642 0.91 20.28 -34.42
N ASN A 643 2.00 20.14 -35.17
CA ASN A 643 2.14 19.09 -36.18
C ASN A 643 2.41 17.70 -35.56
N GLN A 644 2.71 17.62 -34.24
CA GLN A 644 3.06 16.40 -33.50
C GLN A 644 4.44 15.81 -33.88
N LEU A 645 5.39 16.66 -34.29
CA LEU A 645 6.68 16.24 -34.83
C LEU A 645 7.88 16.76 -34.02
N VAL A 646 9.00 16.03 -34.14
CA VAL A 646 10.34 16.48 -33.72
C VAL A 646 11.23 16.49 -34.97
N ARG A 647 11.92 17.61 -35.20
CA ARG A 647 12.76 17.86 -36.38
C ARG A 647 14.14 18.33 -35.93
N VAL A 648 15.14 18.18 -36.79
CA VAL A 648 16.52 18.62 -36.55
C VAL A 648 17.04 19.40 -37.74
N VAL A 649 17.72 20.51 -37.46
CA VAL A 649 18.51 21.27 -38.43
C VAL A 649 19.98 20.96 -38.19
N ASP A 650 20.67 20.50 -39.22
CA ASP A 650 22.14 20.50 -39.23
C ASP A 650 22.61 21.94 -39.48
N MET A 651 23.21 22.57 -38.47
CA MET A 651 23.61 23.98 -38.54
C MET A 651 24.84 24.21 -39.43
N ASN A 652 25.49 23.15 -39.91
CA ASN A 652 26.61 23.24 -40.86
C ASN A 652 26.13 23.30 -42.32
N THR A 653 25.03 22.61 -42.66
CA THR A 653 24.48 22.54 -44.02
C THR A 653 23.18 23.34 -44.21
N GLY A 654 22.49 23.70 -43.13
CA GLY A 654 21.19 24.35 -43.17
C GLY A 654 20.03 23.42 -43.59
N ILE A 655 20.25 22.10 -43.60
CA ILE A 655 19.25 21.10 -43.98
C ILE A 655 18.41 20.73 -42.76
N ILE A 656 17.07 20.71 -42.92
CA ILE A 656 16.14 20.20 -41.90
C ILE A 656 15.69 18.77 -42.22
N THR A 657 15.51 17.94 -41.20
CA THR A 657 14.91 16.60 -41.31
C THR A 657 13.98 16.28 -40.13
N LYS A 658 12.89 15.54 -40.36
CA LYS A 658 12.13 14.87 -39.30
C LYS A 658 13.02 13.84 -38.60
N VAL A 659 13.04 13.93 -37.28
CA VAL A 659 13.56 12.91 -36.37
C VAL A 659 12.44 11.93 -36.01
N SER A 660 11.27 12.44 -35.60
CA SER A 660 10.22 11.65 -34.95
C SER A 660 8.82 12.28 -35.06
N GLY A 661 7.77 11.53 -34.71
CA GLY A 661 6.37 11.94 -34.76
C GLY A 661 5.65 11.59 -36.08
N ILE A 662 4.32 11.56 -36.08
CA ILE A 662 3.52 11.45 -37.32
C ILE A 662 2.60 12.67 -37.41
N PHE A 663 2.61 13.33 -38.57
CA PHE A 663 1.91 14.58 -38.83
C PHE A 663 0.42 14.49 -38.47
N ASN A 664 -0.04 15.41 -37.60
CA ASN A 664 -1.40 15.50 -37.07
C ASN A 664 -1.92 14.28 -36.27
N VAL A 665 -1.08 13.29 -35.93
CA VAL A 665 -1.49 12.15 -35.11
C VAL A 665 -1.24 12.44 -33.63
N MET A 666 -2.23 13.02 -32.95
CA MET A 666 -2.19 13.32 -31.51
C MET A 666 -2.35 12.04 -30.67
N ALA A 667 -1.26 11.29 -30.51
CA ALA A 667 -1.21 10.09 -29.68
C ALA A 667 0.21 9.88 -29.15
N SER A 668 0.38 9.30 -27.97
CA SER A 668 1.69 8.94 -27.42
C SER A 668 1.94 7.45 -27.70
N THR A 669 2.84 7.11 -28.63
CA THR A 669 3.12 5.70 -29.00
C THR A 669 4.59 5.48 -29.35
N GLY A 670 4.99 4.22 -29.54
CA GLY A 670 6.30 3.84 -30.07
C GLY A 670 7.39 3.61 -29.02
N ASP A 671 7.04 3.36 -27.76
CA ASP A 671 8.01 2.98 -26.72
C ASP A 671 8.79 1.72 -27.10
N ASN A 672 10.12 1.78 -26.98
CA ASN A 672 11.06 0.79 -27.49
C ASN A 672 10.85 0.46 -28.98
N GLY A 673 10.44 1.45 -29.76
CA GLY A 673 10.21 1.39 -31.20
C GLY A 673 11.14 2.30 -32.00
N ILE A 674 11.10 2.12 -33.34
CA ILE A 674 11.92 2.92 -34.27
C ILE A 674 11.41 4.37 -34.25
N LEU A 675 12.31 5.28 -33.89
CA LEU A 675 12.08 6.71 -33.63
C LEU A 675 11.18 7.39 -34.68
N VAL A 676 11.43 7.15 -35.97
CA VAL A 676 10.70 7.78 -37.10
C VAL A 676 9.22 7.38 -37.19
N ASN A 677 8.79 6.28 -36.56
CA ASN A 677 7.42 5.76 -36.59
C ASN A 677 6.61 6.02 -35.31
N SER A 678 7.24 6.58 -34.27
CA SER A 678 6.57 6.95 -33.03
C SER A 678 5.66 8.17 -33.20
N THR A 679 4.72 8.36 -32.29
CA THR A 679 3.79 9.50 -32.27
C THR A 679 3.90 10.25 -30.95
N PHE A 680 3.59 11.55 -30.98
CA PHE A 680 3.53 12.43 -29.82
C PHE A 680 2.15 13.09 -29.64
N ASN A 681 1.89 13.59 -28.44
CA ASN A 681 0.71 14.36 -28.08
C ASN A 681 1.09 15.71 -27.45
N LEU A 682 1.22 16.73 -28.30
CA LEU A 682 1.73 18.08 -28.01
C LEU A 682 3.14 18.07 -27.40
N PRO A 683 4.17 17.61 -28.16
CA PRO A 683 5.53 17.54 -27.67
C PRO A 683 6.11 18.94 -27.45
N ASN A 684 6.55 19.22 -26.23
CA ASN A 684 7.41 20.36 -25.90
C ASN A 684 8.83 19.82 -25.67
N LEU A 685 9.82 20.37 -26.38
CA LEU A 685 11.21 19.93 -26.25
C LEU A 685 11.82 20.49 -24.96
N VAL A 686 12.42 19.62 -24.15
CA VAL A 686 12.83 19.94 -22.78
C VAL A 686 14.34 20.16 -22.65
N GLU A 687 15.16 19.22 -23.11
CA GLU A 687 16.62 19.24 -22.88
C GLU A 687 17.41 18.27 -23.78
N PHE A 688 18.71 18.53 -23.91
CA PHE A 688 19.69 17.62 -24.50
C PHE A 688 20.89 17.41 -23.56
N ASP A 689 21.09 16.16 -23.16
CA ASP A 689 22.31 15.70 -22.50
C ASP A 689 23.40 15.50 -23.56
N ASN A 690 24.31 16.47 -23.65
CA ASN A 690 25.45 16.46 -24.57
C ASN A 690 26.54 15.45 -24.17
N VAL A 691 26.50 14.86 -22.96
CA VAL A 691 27.48 13.89 -22.46
C VAL A 691 27.07 12.47 -22.83
N ASN A 692 25.79 12.12 -22.62
CA ASN A 692 25.26 10.79 -22.94
C ASN A 692 24.58 10.71 -24.33
N ASN A 693 24.50 11.84 -25.04
CA ASN A 693 23.80 12.01 -26.32
C ASN A 693 22.31 11.63 -26.26
N VAL A 694 21.61 12.13 -25.22
CA VAL A 694 20.21 11.81 -24.91
C VAL A 694 19.35 13.06 -24.96
N MET A 695 18.18 12.98 -25.59
CA MET A 695 17.19 14.06 -25.61
C MET A 695 15.97 13.73 -24.75
N TYR A 696 15.48 14.73 -24.01
CA TYR A 696 14.24 14.62 -23.23
C TYR A 696 13.14 15.49 -23.85
N ILE A 697 11.94 14.92 -23.95
CA ILE A 697 10.76 15.55 -24.58
C ILE A 697 9.56 15.31 -23.67
N SER A 698 8.85 16.36 -23.27
CA SER A 698 7.59 16.24 -22.52
C SER A 698 6.38 16.25 -23.46
N GLU A 699 5.40 15.38 -23.20
CA GLU A 699 4.12 15.37 -23.90
C GLU A 699 2.98 15.09 -22.89
N ASN A 700 2.07 16.05 -22.70
CA ASN A 700 1.01 16.02 -21.68
C ASN A 700 1.43 15.45 -20.30
N ASN A 701 1.28 14.14 -20.08
CA ASN A 701 1.53 13.44 -18.82
C ASN A 701 2.83 12.61 -18.79
N TYR A 702 3.61 12.61 -19.87
CA TYR A 702 4.81 11.79 -20.05
C TYR A 702 6.07 12.62 -20.26
N VAL A 703 7.22 12.04 -19.91
CA VAL A 703 8.53 12.45 -20.44
C VAL A 703 9.10 11.29 -21.23
N ARG A 704 9.38 11.49 -22.51
CA ARG A 704 10.03 10.52 -23.41
C ARG A 704 11.55 10.71 -23.40
N VAL A 705 12.29 9.63 -23.54
CA VAL A 705 13.72 9.59 -23.84
C VAL A 705 13.88 9.32 -25.33
N VAL A 706 14.69 10.11 -26.02
CA VAL A 706 15.11 9.86 -27.40
C VAL A 706 16.62 9.67 -27.44
N TYR A 707 17.05 8.58 -28.08
CA TYR A 707 18.45 8.26 -28.37
C TYR A 707 18.69 8.47 -29.88
N PRO A 708 19.18 9.64 -30.33
CA PRO A 708 19.16 10.01 -31.75
C PRO A 708 19.95 9.04 -32.63
N ASP A 709 21.20 8.74 -32.25
CA ASP A 709 22.10 7.86 -33.01
C ASP A 709 21.60 6.42 -33.11
N GLN A 710 20.84 5.98 -32.10
CA GLN A 710 20.30 4.62 -32.02
C GLN A 710 18.95 4.49 -32.75
N TYR A 711 18.33 5.61 -33.15
CA TYR A 711 16.97 5.67 -33.69
C TYR A 711 15.92 5.01 -32.77
N VAL A 712 16.08 5.16 -31.44
CA VAL A 712 15.17 4.63 -30.41
C VAL A 712 14.47 5.76 -29.65
N ILE A 713 13.22 5.52 -29.27
CA ILE A 713 12.44 6.31 -28.30
C ILE A 713 11.82 5.40 -27.25
N ASP A 714 11.76 5.88 -26.01
CA ASP A 714 11.18 5.18 -24.86
C ASP A 714 10.51 6.18 -23.88
N THR A 715 9.76 5.70 -22.89
CA THR A 715 9.13 6.54 -21.86
C THR A 715 9.96 6.58 -20.57
N ALA A 716 10.55 7.75 -20.27
CA ALA A 716 11.35 7.99 -19.07
C ALA A 716 10.51 8.03 -17.79
N ILE A 717 9.34 8.66 -17.88
CA ILE A 717 8.40 8.92 -16.78
C ILE A 717 6.98 8.89 -17.34
N GLY A 718 6.08 8.14 -16.70
CA GLY A 718 4.63 8.19 -16.93
C GLY A 718 3.98 6.89 -17.40
N SER A 719 4.75 5.89 -17.82
CA SER A 719 4.23 4.58 -18.21
C SER A 719 3.60 3.84 -17.01
N TRP A 720 2.46 3.17 -17.26
CA TRP A 720 1.88 2.23 -16.30
C TRP A 720 2.77 0.97 -16.25
N ASN A 721 3.08 0.50 -15.04
CA ASN A 721 3.82 -0.73 -14.75
C ASN A 721 5.26 -0.84 -15.32
N VAL A 722 6.21 -0.15 -14.68
CA VAL A 722 7.61 -0.63 -14.67
C VAL A 722 7.69 -1.81 -13.70
N PHE A 723 7.48 -3.03 -14.20
CA PHE A 723 7.68 -4.26 -13.44
C PHE A 723 9.18 -4.52 -13.22
N ALA A 724 9.73 -3.99 -12.12
CA ALA A 724 11.06 -4.38 -11.65
C ALA A 724 11.12 -5.91 -11.41
N PRO A 725 12.28 -6.58 -11.60
CA PRO A 725 12.41 -8.01 -11.37
C PRO A 725 11.96 -8.40 -9.95
N THR A 726 11.03 -9.35 -9.84
CA THR A 726 10.55 -9.85 -8.56
C THR A 726 10.94 -11.32 -8.36
N THR A 727 11.12 -11.71 -7.11
CA THR A 727 11.16 -13.12 -6.72
C THR A 727 9.86 -13.81 -7.13
N ALA A 728 9.89 -15.07 -7.59
CA ALA A 728 8.71 -15.85 -7.99
C ALA A 728 7.60 -15.93 -6.91
N MET A 729 8.02 -15.81 -5.66
CA MET A 729 7.22 -15.57 -4.47
C MET A 729 6.20 -14.42 -4.55
N ASN A 730 6.61 -13.32 -5.18
CA ASN A 730 5.97 -12.01 -5.11
C ASN A 730 5.45 -11.54 -6.47
N SER A 731 5.65 -12.33 -7.52
CA SER A 731 5.05 -12.09 -8.83
C SER A 731 3.53 -12.19 -8.69
N GLN A 732 2.81 -11.15 -9.10
CA GLN A 732 1.36 -11.25 -9.29
C GLN A 732 1.10 -12.08 -10.56
N MET A 733 0.02 -12.86 -10.55
CA MET A 733 -0.44 -13.67 -11.68
C MET A 733 -1.96 -13.54 -11.82
N TYR A 734 -2.53 -13.67 -13.01
CA TYR A 734 -3.96 -13.50 -13.24
C TYR A 734 -4.54 -14.56 -14.19
N ALA A 735 -4.85 -15.72 -13.60
CA ALA A 735 -5.22 -16.97 -14.28
C ALA A 735 -4.08 -17.55 -15.18
N PRO A 736 -2.99 -18.08 -14.58
CA PRO A 736 -1.92 -18.74 -15.32
C PRO A 736 -2.40 -20.08 -15.89
N GLN A 737 -2.82 -20.13 -17.15
CA GLN A 737 -3.50 -21.30 -17.73
C GLN A 737 -2.58 -22.37 -18.31
N GLY A 738 -1.36 -22.04 -18.71
CA GLY A 738 -0.45 -23.01 -19.33
C GLY A 738 1.01 -22.69 -19.10
N SER A 739 1.85 -23.72 -19.14
CA SER A 739 3.28 -23.61 -18.89
C SER A 739 4.09 -24.66 -19.63
N CYS A 740 5.38 -24.39 -19.86
CA CYS A 740 6.34 -25.38 -20.35
C CYS A 740 7.73 -25.13 -19.74
N TYR A 741 8.55 -26.18 -19.68
CA TYR A 741 9.85 -26.16 -19.03
C TYR A 741 10.99 -26.36 -20.04
N ASP A 742 11.95 -25.44 -20.03
CA ASP A 742 13.22 -25.55 -20.75
C ASP A 742 14.30 -26.08 -19.80
N SER A 743 14.56 -27.39 -19.94
CA SER A 743 15.60 -28.12 -19.21
C SER A 743 17.03 -27.73 -19.58
N THR A 744 17.25 -27.07 -20.72
CA THR A 744 18.59 -26.61 -21.14
C THR A 744 19.01 -25.31 -20.47
N ARG A 745 18.02 -24.49 -20.06
CA ARG A 745 18.24 -23.19 -19.40
C ARG A 745 17.76 -23.14 -17.94
N ASN A 746 17.13 -24.23 -17.47
CA ASN A 746 16.40 -24.32 -16.19
C ASN A 746 15.37 -23.18 -16.01
N ARG A 747 14.48 -23.04 -17.00
CA ARG A 747 13.45 -21.98 -17.07
C ARG A 747 12.05 -22.56 -17.20
N LEU A 748 11.11 -22.02 -16.42
CA LEU A 748 9.68 -22.28 -16.60
C LEU A 748 9.03 -21.08 -17.30
N TYR A 749 8.39 -21.31 -18.43
CA TYR A 749 7.56 -20.32 -19.12
C TYR A 749 6.11 -20.51 -18.70
N VAL A 750 5.40 -19.41 -18.43
CA VAL A 750 4.02 -19.42 -17.92
C VAL A 750 3.18 -18.40 -18.70
N ASN A 751 2.11 -18.87 -19.32
CA ASN A 751 1.12 -18.05 -20.02
C ASN A 751 0.12 -17.49 -19.00
N ASP A 752 0.13 -16.18 -18.81
CA ASP A 752 -0.75 -15.48 -17.90
C ASP A 752 -1.94 -14.90 -18.68
N LYS A 753 -3.08 -15.59 -18.58
CA LYS A 753 -4.17 -15.41 -19.54
C LYS A 753 -4.79 -14.02 -19.46
N ASN A 754 -5.15 -13.57 -18.25
CA ASN A 754 -5.90 -12.34 -18.07
C ASN A 754 -4.99 -11.11 -17.92
N ASP A 755 -3.71 -11.30 -17.55
CA ASP A 755 -2.68 -10.26 -17.72
C ASP A 755 -2.27 -10.10 -19.20
N HIS A 756 -2.60 -11.06 -20.08
CA HIS A 756 -2.27 -11.06 -21.51
C HIS A 756 -0.75 -11.04 -21.79
N VAL A 757 0.02 -11.80 -21.00
CA VAL A 757 1.49 -11.87 -21.10
C VAL A 757 2.01 -13.30 -20.97
N VAL A 758 3.26 -13.51 -21.38
CA VAL A 758 4.05 -14.70 -21.04
C VAL A 758 5.15 -14.28 -20.08
N LYS A 759 5.19 -14.92 -18.90
CA LYS A 759 6.20 -14.72 -17.85
C LYS A 759 7.20 -15.87 -17.89
N MET A 760 8.47 -15.58 -17.67
CA MET A 760 9.55 -16.58 -17.52
C MET A 760 10.05 -16.56 -16.08
N VAL A 761 10.27 -17.75 -15.53
CA VAL A 761 10.84 -17.96 -14.20
C VAL A 761 12.19 -18.65 -14.35
N ASN A 762 13.25 -17.99 -13.89
CA ASN A 762 14.59 -18.56 -13.86
C ASN A 762 14.77 -19.34 -12.55
N LEU A 763 14.69 -20.67 -12.61
CA LEU A 763 14.66 -21.52 -11.42
C LEU A 763 16.01 -21.58 -10.68
N ASN A 764 17.11 -21.13 -11.30
CA ASN A 764 18.41 -20.97 -10.62
C ASN A 764 18.45 -19.73 -9.70
N THR A 765 17.66 -18.69 -10.01
CA THR A 765 17.68 -17.40 -9.29
C THR A 765 16.35 -17.08 -8.59
N ASN A 766 15.31 -17.88 -8.85
CA ASN A 766 13.93 -17.65 -8.44
C ASN A 766 13.38 -16.26 -8.83
N MET A 767 13.87 -15.66 -9.92
CA MET A 767 13.36 -14.40 -10.46
C MET A 767 12.33 -14.62 -11.56
N VAL A 768 11.33 -13.73 -11.63
CA VAL A 768 10.31 -13.68 -12.69
C VAL A 768 10.46 -12.42 -13.52
N THR A 769 10.36 -12.59 -14.84
CA THR A 769 10.40 -11.51 -15.84
C THR A 769 9.32 -11.74 -16.90
N VAL A 770 8.62 -10.69 -17.34
CA VAL A 770 7.80 -10.76 -18.56
C VAL A 770 8.72 -10.95 -19.77
N ILE A 771 8.39 -11.89 -20.66
CA ILE A 771 9.13 -12.14 -21.90
C ILE A 771 8.30 -11.92 -23.17
N ALA A 772 6.97 -11.90 -23.06
CA ALA A 772 6.10 -11.50 -24.15
C ALA A 772 4.81 -10.83 -23.64
N GLY A 773 4.29 -9.87 -24.39
CA GLY A 773 3.05 -9.16 -24.04
C GLY A 773 3.26 -7.92 -23.17
N ILE A 774 2.57 -6.82 -23.48
CA ILE A 774 2.63 -5.53 -22.78
C ILE A 774 1.59 -5.33 -21.65
N GLY A 775 0.87 -6.37 -21.23
CA GLY A 775 -0.23 -6.23 -20.25
C GLY A 775 -1.55 -5.70 -20.83
N VAL A 776 -1.71 -5.69 -22.17
CA VAL A 776 -2.86 -5.13 -22.88
C VAL A 776 -3.30 -6.07 -24.00
N TYR A 777 -4.60 -6.35 -24.07
CA TYR A 777 -5.17 -7.26 -25.07
C TYR A 777 -5.01 -6.75 -26.51
N GLY A 778 -4.82 -7.69 -27.44
CA GLY A 778 -4.86 -7.44 -28.87
C GLY A 778 -3.94 -8.38 -29.64
N TYR A 779 -3.67 -8.03 -30.90
CA TYR A 779 -2.73 -8.74 -31.77
C TYR A 779 -1.77 -7.71 -32.41
N SER A 780 -0.47 -7.85 -32.16
CA SER A 780 0.59 -7.09 -32.83
C SER A 780 1.97 -7.73 -32.58
N GLY A 781 3.02 -7.15 -33.18
CA GLY A 781 4.41 -7.41 -32.80
C GLY A 781 5.17 -8.43 -33.65
N ASP A 782 4.54 -9.04 -34.65
CA ASP A 782 5.21 -9.99 -35.56
C ASP A 782 6.44 -9.36 -36.24
N GLY A 783 7.59 -10.04 -36.14
CA GLY A 783 8.90 -9.56 -36.58
C GLY A 783 9.62 -8.62 -35.60
N GLY A 784 9.01 -8.29 -34.45
CA GLY A 784 9.57 -7.44 -33.40
C GLY A 784 9.75 -8.16 -32.07
N LEU A 785 10.30 -7.46 -31.07
CA LEU A 785 10.53 -7.99 -29.73
C LEU A 785 9.22 -8.43 -29.06
N ALA A 786 9.20 -9.65 -28.55
CA ALA A 786 8.01 -10.28 -27.97
C ALA A 786 7.46 -9.50 -26.78
N THR A 787 8.32 -8.88 -25.96
CA THR A 787 7.93 -8.01 -24.82
C THR A 787 7.06 -6.82 -25.24
N ASN A 788 7.15 -6.38 -26.51
CA ASN A 788 6.47 -5.19 -27.03
C ASN A 788 5.20 -5.58 -27.81
N ALA A 789 4.92 -6.88 -27.96
CA ALA A 789 3.74 -7.40 -28.64
C ALA A 789 2.46 -7.22 -27.81
N ARG A 790 1.31 -7.14 -28.49
CA ARG A 790 0.00 -7.41 -27.88
C ARG A 790 -0.35 -8.87 -28.09
N LEU A 791 -0.80 -9.51 -27.01
CA LEU A 791 -1.33 -10.86 -26.98
C LEU A 791 -2.80 -10.81 -26.52
N SER A 792 -3.58 -11.86 -26.76
CA SER A 792 -4.97 -11.95 -26.29
C SER A 792 -5.32 -13.36 -25.82
N SER A 793 -5.44 -13.51 -24.50
CA SER A 793 -5.69 -14.78 -23.79
C SER A 793 -4.74 -15.92 -24.23
N PRO A 794 -3.42 -15.83 -23.98
CA PRO A 794 -2.51 -16.95 -24.20
C PRO A 794 -2.90 -18.14 -23.29
N ARG A 795 -3.11 -19.33 -23.88
CA ARG A 795 -3.65 -20.52 -23.18
C ARG A 795 -2.60 -21.58 -22.85
N HIS A 796 -1.81 -22.02 -23.83
CA HIS A 796 -0.84 -23.10 -23.68
C HIS A 796 0.48 -22.78 -24.38
N CYS A 797 1.57 -23.47 -24.00
CA CYS A 797 2.87 -23.30 -24.64
C CYS A 797 3.70 -24.59 -24.66
N VAL A 798 4.62 -24.69 -25.62
CA VAL A 798 5.63 -25.75 -25.71
C VAL A 798 6.96 -25.16 -26.19
N VAL A 799 8.08 -25.64 -25.65
CA VAL A 799 9.43 -25.21 -26.04
C VAL A 799 10.11 -26.29 -26.88
N ASP A 800 10.62 -25.88 -28.04
CA ASP A 800 11.47 -26.67 -28.92
C ASP A 800 12.93 -26.41 -28.55
N THR A 801 13.47 -27.19 -27.61
CA THR A 801 14.85 -27.03 -27.10
C THR A 801 15.93 -27.37 -28.14
N VAL A 802 15.57 -28.00 -29.26
CA VAL A 802 16.49 -28.26 -30.39
C VAL A 802 16.67 -27.00 -31.23
N ASN A 803 15.58 -26.27 -31.47
CA ASN A 803 15.56 -25.11 -32.37
C ASN A 803 15.49 -23.75 -31.62
N ASN A 804 15.42 -23.77 -30.28
CA ASN A 804 15.28 -22.61 -29.40
C ASN A 804 14.02 -21.76 -29.66
N TYR A 805 12.89 -22.41 -29.98
CA TYR A 805 11.59 -21.73 -30.15
C TYR A 805 10.64 -22.02 -28.99
N LEU A 806 9.86 -21.02 -28.58
CA LEU A 806 8.72 -21.15 -27.67
C LEU A 806 7.43 -20.90 -28.46
N TYR A 807 6.62 -21.94 -28.65
CA TYR A 807 5.31 -21.82 -29.29
C TYR A 807 4.23 -21.58 -28.25
N ILE A 808 3.28 -20.67 -28.53
CA ILE A 808 2.14 -20.36 -27.64
C ILE A 808 0.81 -20.36 -28.43
N THR A 809 -0.26 -20.85 -27.81
CA THR A 809 -1.64 -20.69 -28.33
C THR A 809 -2.26 -19.40 -27.82
N GLU A 810 -2.78 -18.57 -28.72
CA GLU A 810 -3.62 -17.43 -28.38
C GLU A 810 -5.07 -17.76 -28.73
N PHE A 811 -5.91 -17.98 -27.71
CA PHE A 811 -7.27 -18.43 -27.95
C PHE A 811 -8.16 -17.33 -28.56
N THR A 812 -8.14 -16.12 -28.00
CA THR A 812 -8.99 -15.02 -28.47
C THR A 812 -8.54 -14.49 -29.84
N ASN A 813 -7.24 -14.53 -30.12
CA ASN A 813 -6.71 -14.19 -31.45
C ASN A 813 -6.78 -15.35 -32.45
N ARG A 814 -7.13 -16.59 -32.04
CA ARG A 814 -7.12 -17.80 -32.90
C ARG A 814 -5.76 -18.09 -33.56
N LEU A 815 -4.66 -17.90 -32.83
CA LEU A 815 -3.30 -18.06 -33.39
C LEU A 815 -2.48 -19.13 -32.66
N ILE A 816 -1.50 -19.68 -33.36
CA ILE A 816 -0.26 -20.18 -32.76
C ILE A 816 0.84 -19.17 -33.09
N ARG A 817 1.44 -18.56 -32.07
CA ARG A 817 2.63 -17.70 -32.20
C ARG A 817 3.88 -18.52 -31.87
N MET A 818 5.02 -18.09 -32.39
CA MET A 818 6.36 -18.60 -32.12
C MET A 818 7.21 -17.44 -31.60
N ILE A 819 7.98 -17.68 -30.53
CA ILE A 819 8.99 -16.75 -30.01
C ILE A 819 10.36 -17.41 -30.18
N ASP A 820 11.30 -16.72 -30.81
CA ASP A 820 12.71 -17.11 -30.88
C ASP A 820 13.40 -16.75 -29.56
N LEU A 821 13.90 -17.77 -28.83
CA LEU A 821 14.54 -17.59 -27.52
C LEU A 821 16.01 -17.13 -27.61
N ASN A 822 16.56 -16.99 -28.82
CA ASN A 822 17.88 -16.40 -29.07
C ASN A 822 17.75 -14.89 -29.36
N THR A 823 16.80 -14.49 -30.20
CA THR A 823 16.60 -13.08 -30.61
C THR A 823 15.50 -12.34 -29.84
N ASN A 824 14.65 -13.07 -29.12
CA ASN A 824 13.42 -12.58 -28.46
C ASN A 824 12.36 -12.00 -29.42
N LEU A 825 12.42 -12.35 -30.71
CA LEU A 825 11.42 -11.95 -31.70
C LEU A 825 10.19 -12.87 -31.67
N ILE A 826 9.01 -12.34 -31.97
CA ILE A 826 7.75 -13.10 -32.09
C ILE A 826 7.24 -13.14 -33.55
N SER A 827 6.55 -14.21 -33.94
CA SER A 827 5.85 -14.33 -35.23
C SER A 827 4.63 -15.26 -35.14
N THR A 828 3.69 -15.14 -36.08
CA THR A 828 2.55 -16.06 -36.24
C THR A 828 2.94 -17.23 -37.15
N VAL A 829 2.57 -18.46 -36.77
CA VAL A 829 2.90 -19.69 -37.54
C VAL A 829 1.69 -20.51 -37.96
N VAL A 830 0.54 -20.41 -37.26
CA VAL A 830 -0.74 -21.03 -37.66
C VAL A 830 -1.88 -20.07 -37.34
N GLY A 831 -2.84 -19.93 -38.25
CA GLY A 831 -3.95 -18.97 -38.15
C GLY A 831 -3.63 -17.55 -38.65
N ASN A 832 -4.67 -16.72 -38.75
CA ASN A 832 -4.63 -15.36 -39.31
C ASN A 832 -5.57 -14.36 -38.57
N SER A 833 -6.11 -14.74 -37.41
CA SER A 833 -7.15 -14.08 -36.61
C SER A 833 -8.63 -14.19 -37.03
N SER A 834 -8.94 -14.81 -38.18
CA SER A 834 -10.31 -15.24 -38.52
C SER A 834 -10.56 -16.73 -38.24
N ASP A 835 -11.83 -17.15 -38.22
CA ASP A 835 -12.21 -18.57 -38.11
C ASP A 835 -11.85 -19.31 -39.42
N GLY A 836 -11.30 -20.52 -39.31
CA GLY A 836 -10.88 -21.29 -40.47
C GLY A 836 -10.71 -22.79 -40.24
N TYR A 837 -11.15 -23.58 -41.22
CA TYR A 837 -10.87 -25.01 -41.34
C TYR A 837 -10.46 -25.33 -42.78
N THR A 838 -9.30 -25.96 -42.94
CA THR A 838 -8.78 -26.37 -44.25
C THR A 838 -8.62 -27.90 -44.31
N PRO A 839 -8.77 -28.53 -45.50
CA PRO A 839 -8.54 -29.97 -45.68
C PRO A 839 -7.08 -30.38 -45.45
N ASP A 840 -6.85 -31.68 -45.27
CA ASP A 840 -5.50 -32.26 -45.17
C ASP A 840 -4.63 -31.93 -46.41
N GLY A 841 -3.34 -31.62 -46.17
CA GLY A 841 -2.40 -31.15 -47.21
C GLY A 841 -2.46 -29.65 -47.52
N SER A 842 -3.17 -28.86 -46.71
CA SER A 842 -3.34 -27.40 -46.86
C SER A 842 -2.30 -26.56 -46.10
N SER A 843 -2.28 -25.24 -46.36
CA SER A 843 -1.41 -24.26 -45.69
C SER A 843 -1.92 -23.88 -44.28
N PRO A 844 -1.05 -23.68 -43.27
CA PRO A 844 -1.45 -23.38 -41.88
C PRO A 844 -2.17 -22.05 -41.66
N ILE A 845 -2.08 -21.10 -42.59
CA ILE A 845 -2.52 -19.70 -42.36
C ILE A 845 -4.03 -19.54 -42.13
N ASN A 846 -4.87 -20.43 -42.67
CA ASN A 846 -6.33 -20.39 -42.49
C ASN A 846 -6.86 -21.64 -41.75
N ALA A 847 -5.99 -22.36 -41.03
CA ALA A 847 -6.23 -23.76 -40.65
C ALA A 847 -6.66 -23.97 -39.19
N ILE A 848 -7.16 -22.95 -38.50
CA ILE A 848 -7.44 -23.02 -37.06
C ILE A 848 -8.61 -22.12 -36.66
N THR A 849 -9.40 -22.56 -35.67
CA THR A 849 -10.61 -21.87 -35.19
C THR A 849 -10.64 -21.78 -33.66
N SER A 850 -10.31 -22.86 -32.95
CA SER A 850 -10.43 -22.90 -31.46
C SER A 850 -9.23 -23.57 -30.75
N PRO A 851 -8.00 -23.04 -30.92
CA PRO A 851 -6.79 -23.66 -30.36
C PRO A 851 -6.78 -23.68 -28.82
N SER A 852 -6.51 -24.85 -28.25
CA SER A 852 -6.35 -25.03 -26.79
C SER A 852 -4.91 -25.41 -26.42
N THR A 853 -4.54 -26.69 -26.45
CA THR A 853 -3.20 -27.19 -26.08
C THR A 853 -2.35 -27.63 -27.27
N LEU A 854 -1.05 -27.81 -27.04
CA LEU A 854 -0.03 -28.17 -28.02
C LEU A 854 0.78 -29.39 -27.55
N ALA A 855 1.18 -30.26 -28.49
CA ALA A 855 2.21 -31.27 -28.27
C ALA A 855 3.22 -31.26 -29.43
N LEU A 856 4.50 -31.46 -29.15
CA LEU A 856 5.59 -31.25 -30.11
C LEU A 856 6.40 -32.54 -30.33
N ASP A 857 6.61 -32.88 -31.60
CA ASP A 857 7.55 -33.90 -32.07
C ASP A 857 8.70 -33.19 -32.81
N SER A 858 9.70 -32.71 -32.07
CA SER A 858 10.86 -32.02 -32.66
C SER A 858 11.69 -32.91 -33.59
N ILE A 859 11.64 -34.24 -33.41
CA ILE A 859 12.40 -35.20 -34.22
C ILE A 859 11.76 -35.34 -35.61
N ASN A 860 10.44 -35.53 -35.67
CA ASN A 860 9.71 -35.67 -36.93
C ASN A 860 9.22 -34.32 -37.49
N ASN A 861 9.55 -33.21 -36.83
CA ASN A 861 9.14 -31.84 -37.17
C ASN A 861 7.61 -31.64 -37.23
N LEU A 862 6.87 -32.22 -36.28
CA LEU A 862 5.41 -32.15 -36.22
C LEU A 862 4.93 -31.39 -34.97
N LEU A 863 4.08 -30.37 -35.14
CA LEU A 863 3.39 -29.67 -34.04
C LEU A 863 1.90 -30.05 -34.04
N TYR A 864 1.47 -30.73 -32.99
CA TYR A 864 0.09 -31.18 -32.76
C TYR A 864 -0.69 -30.16 -31.94
N TRP A 865 -2.00 -30.02 -32.20
CA TRP A 865 -2.95 -29.30 -31.35
C TRP A 865 -4.33 -29.97 -31.36
N VAL A 866 -5.20 -29.53 -30.44
CA VAL A 866 -6.62 -29.89 -30.43
C VAL A 866 -7.49 -28.63 -30.47
N GLU A 867 -8.68 -28.76 -31.07
CA GLU A 867 -9.61 -27.65 -31.27
C GLU A 867 -10.92 -27.88 -30.52
N GLU A 868 -11.11 -27.07 -29.48
CA GLU A 868 -12.12 -27.25 -28.43
C GLU A 868 -13.54 -27.35 -28.98
N TYR A 869 -13.90 -26.45 -29.89
CA TYR A 869 -15.25 -26.35 -30.46
C TYR A 869 -15.38 -27.01 -31.84
N CYS A 870 -14.25 -27.42 -32.44
CA CYS A 870 -14.25 -28.10 -33.74
C CYS A 870 -14.20 -29.63 -33.63
N HIS A 871 -14.08 -30.18 -32.41
CA HIS A 871 -14.14 -31.62 -32.15
C HIS A 871 -13.07 -32.44 -32.89
N VAL A 872 -11.89 -31.85 -33.11
CA VAL A 872 -10.77 -32.44 -33.86
C VAL A 872 -9.41 -32.27 -33.16
N ALA A 873 -8.50 -33.18 -33.47
CA ALA A 873 -7.06 -33.07 -33.25
C ALA A 873 -6.36 -32.95 -34.61
N ARG A 874 -5.47 -31.97 -34.76
CA ARG A 874 -4.75 -31.68 -36.02
C ARG A 874 -3.25 -31.50 -35.77
N TYR A 875 -2.48 -31.52 -36.84
CA TYR A 875 -1.04 -31.28 -36.76
C TYR A 875 -0.47 -30.56 -37.98
N TRP A 876 0.55 -29.74 -37.72
CA TRP A 876 1.38 -29.07 -38.71
C TRP A 876 2.67 -29.87 -38.91
N ASN A 877 2.90 -30.33 -40.12
CA ASN A 877 4.20 -30.83 -40.54
C ASN A 877 5.05 -29.64 -40.98
N ARG A 878 6.06 -29.30 -40.16
CA ARG A 878 6.94 -28.13 -40.37
C ARG A 878 7.86 -28.33 -41.59
N THR A 879 8.20 -29.57 -41.92
CA THR A 879 9.11 -29.91 -43.04
C THR A 879 8.48 -29.66 -44.42
N ASN A 880 7.18 -29.97 -44.60
CA ASN A 880 6.46 -29.69 -45.85
C ASN A 880 5.49 -28.50 -45.76
N ASN A 881 5.42 -27.87 -44.59
CA ASN A 881 4.55 -26.75 -44.23
C ASN A 881 3.04 -27.02 -44.46
N LYS A 882 2.57 -28.24 -44.15
CA LYS A 882 1.15 -28.65 -44.35
C LYS A 882 0.43 -29.04 -43.07
N ILE A 883 -0.89 -28.87 -43.06
CA ILE A 883 -1.81 -29.32 -42.00
C ILE A 883 -2.47 -30.65 -42.36
N TYR A 884 -2.69 -31.48 -41.35
CA TYR A 884 -3.37 -32.78 -41.43
C TYR A 884 -4.26 -33.05 -40.21
N THR A 885 -5.22 -33.94 -40.36
CA THR A 885 -6.15 -34.39 -39.30
C THR A 885 -5.63 -35.67 -38.65
N LEU A 886 -5.51 -35.67 -37.32
CA LEU A 886 -5.09 -36.83 -36.53
C LEU A 886 -6.31 -37.67 -36.11
N ALA A 887 -7.34 -37.01 -35.58
CA ALA A 887 -8.49 -37.63 -34.95
C ALA A 887 -9.67 -36.66 -34.86
N GLY A 888 -10.89 -37.18 -34.72
CA GLY A 888 -12.09 -36.35 -34.64
C GLY A 888 -12.74 -36.09 -36.00
N VAL A 889 -14.03 -35.75 -35.96
CA VAL A 889 -14.82 -35.26 -37.11
C VAL A 889 -15.78 -34.19 -36.60
N GLN A 890 -16.06 -33.17 -37.41
CA GLN A 890 -16.89 -32.01 -37.03
C GLN A 890 -18.38 -32.36 -36.84
N SER A 891 -18.74 -32.99 -35.71
CA SER A 891 -20.12 -33.32 -35.34
C SER A 891 -20.27 -33.58 -33.84
N SER A 892 -21.42 -33.20 -33.28
CA SER A 892 -21.55 -32.83 -31.85
C SER A 892 -22.29 -33.83 -30.94
N SER A 893 -22.54 -35.08 -31.35
CA SER A 893 -23.27 -36.05 -30.52
C SER A 893 -22.82 -37.51 -30.68
N GLY A 894 -22.87 -38.29 -29.60
CA GLY A 894 -22.60 -39.73 -29.57
C GLY A 894 -21.77 -40.17 -28.36
N PRO A 895 -21.99 -41.39 -27.81
CA PRO A 895 -21.20 -41.93 -26.71
C PRO A 895 -19.81 -42.41 -27.16
N ALA A 896 -18.87 -42.52 -26.22
CA ALA A 896 -17.55 -43.07 -26.45
C ALA A 896 -17.61 -44.58 -26.78
N SER A 897 -16.88 -45.02 -27.82
CA SER A 897 -16.69 -46.44 -28.08
C SER A 897 -15.74 -47.06 -27.05
N SER A 898 -16.15 -48.15 -26.41
CA SER A 898 -15.30 -48.94 -25.51
C SER A 898 -14.34 -49.86 -26.25
N THR A 899 -14.61 -50.18 -27.51
CA THR A 899 -13.71 -50.95 -28.40
C THR A 899 -12.86 -50.02 -29.29
N PRO A 900 -11.66 -50.45 -29.71
CA PRO A 900 -10.81 -49.65 -30.59
C PRO A 900 -11.44 -49.34 -31.96
N VAL A 901 -11.28 -48.11 -32.44
CA VAL A 901 -11.91 -47.59 -33.68
C VAL A 901 -10.94 -46.69 -34.49
N PRO A 902 -11.07 -46.57 -35.82
CA PRO A 902 -10.21 -45.70 -36.63
C PRO A 902 -10.33 -44.21 -36.24
N ALA A 903 -9.21 -43.56 -35.94
CA ALA A 903 -9.17 -42.27 -35.26
C ALA A 903 -9.73 -41.10 -36.10
N SER A 904 -9.40 -41.05 -37.40
CA SER A 904 -9.81 -39.99 -38.33
C SER A 904 -11.28 -40.05 -38.76
N GLY A 905 -11.99 -41.14 -38.45
CA GLY A 905 -13.44 -41.27 -38.62
C GLY A 905 -14.24 -41.22 -37.31
N SER A 906 -13.56 -41.16 -36.16
CA SER A 906 -14.17 -41.25 -34.83
C SER A 906 -14.32 -39.88 -34.18
N ARG A 907 -15.45 -39.64 -33.52
CA ARG A 907 -15.79 -38.34 -32.89
C ARG A 907 -14.96 -38.09 -31.62
N LEU A 908 -14.62 -36.82 -31.39
CA LEU A 908 -14.09 -36.32 -30.11
C LEU A 908 -15.10 -35.40 -29.43
N CYS A 909 -15.14 -35.36 -28.10
CA CYS A 909 -16.03 -34.47 -27.33
C CYS A 909 -15.24 -33.40 -26.58
N SER A 910 -15.23 -32.17 -27.11
CA SER A 910 -14.48 -31.01 -26.58
C SER A 910 -13.05 -31.39 -26.14
N PRO A 911 -12.19 -31.82 -27.10
CA PRO A 911 -10.83 -32.20 -26.79
C PRO A 911 -10.03 -30.97 -26.33
N TRP A 912 -9.46 -31.02 -25.14
CA TRP A 912 -8.76 -29.89 -24.54
C TRP A 912 -7.26 -30.14 -24.37
N GLY A 913 -6.87 -31.32 -23.90
CA GLY A 913 -5.47 -31.70 -23.66
C GLY A 913 -4.97 -32.70 -24.69
N ILE A 914 -3.74 -32.52 -25.19
CA ILE A 914 -3.03 -33.50 -26.01
C ILE A 914 -1.58 -33.68 -25.54
N ASN A 915 -1.08 -34.93 -25.47
CA ASN A 915 0.29 -35.25 -25.05
C ASN A 915 0.87 -36.41 -25.86
N LEU A 916 2.15 -36.31 -26.24
CA LEU A 916 2.84 -37.26 -27.11
C LEU A 916 3.76 -38.21 -26.34
N ASP A 917 3.49 -39.50 -26.42
CA ASP A 917 4.45 -40.57 -26.13
C ASP A 917 5.18 -40.92 -27.43
N SER A 918 6.34 -40.30 -27.64
CA SER A 918 7.18 -40.51 -28.82
C SER A 918 7.85 -41.88 -28.83
N ALA A 919 8.04 -42.52 -27.67
CA ALA A 919 8.70 -43.83 -27.56
C ALA A 919 7.75 -44.97 -27.97
N ASN A 920 6.47 -44.91 -27.57
CA ASN A 920 5.44 -45.88 -27.95
C ASN A 920 4.62 -45.48 -29.18
N ASN A 921 4.95 -44.33 -29.80
CA ASN A 921 4.26 -43.73 -30.95
C ASN A 921 2.75 -43.51 -30.72
N VAL A 922 2.40 -42.94 -29.55
CA VAL A 922 1.03 -42.78 -29.05
C VAL A 922 0.74 -41.34 -28.67
N LEU A 923 -0.49 -40.86 -28.93
CA LEU A 923 -0.99 -39.58 -28.44
C LEU A 923 -2.15 -39.80 -27.47
N TYR A 924 -2.07 -39.19 -26.29
CA TYR A 924 -3.17 -39.16 -25.32
C TYR A 924 -3.96 -37.87 -25.49
N ILE A 925 -5.29 -37.96 -25.57
CA ILE A 925 -6.21 -36.82 -25.76
C ILE A 925 -7.23 -36.80 -24.62
N SER A 926 -7.40 -35.66 -23.96
CA SER A 926 -8.32 -35.49 -22.82
C SER A 926 -9.62 -34.84 -23.28
N GLU A 927 -10.76 -35.49 -23.05
CA GLU A 927 -12.09 -35.08 -23.52
C GLU A 927 -12.96 -34.58 -22.37
N LEU A 928 -13.30 -33.29 -22.38
CA LEU A 928 -14.05 -32.67 -21.29
C LEU A 928 -15.47 -33.24 -21.18
N CYS A 929 -16.25 -33.20 -22.26
CA CYS A 929 -17.67 -33.59 -22.21
C CYS A 929 -17.89 -35.12 -22.26
N SER A 930 -16.89 -35.90 -22.64
CA SER A 930 -16.93 -37.37 -22.53
C SER A 930 -16.32 -37.93 -21.25
N ASN A 931 -15.74 -37.11 -20.35
CA ASN A 931 -15.19 -37.55 -19.05
C ASN A 931 -14.17 -38.70 -19.15
N VAL A 932 -13.30 -38.66 -20.16
CA VAL A 932 -12.35 -39.73 -20.50
C VAL A 932 -11.04 -39.20 -21.06
N VAL A 933 -9.99 -40.03 -20.97
CA VAL A 933 -8.75 -39.88 -21.73
C VAL A 933 -8.75 -40.92 -22.85
N ARG A 934 -8.61 -40.47 -24.09
CA ARG A 934 -8.38 -41.29 -25.28
C ARG A 934 -6.90 -41.60 -25.46
N MET A 935 -6.61 -42.75 -26.08
CA MET A 935 -5.30 -43.11 -26.60
C MET A 935 -5.41 -43.33 -28.11
N VAL A 936 -4.57 -42.65 -28.90
CA VAL A 936 -4.45 -42.81 -30.37
C VAL A 936 -3.08 -43.39 -30.68
N ASN A 937 -3.02 -44.55 -31.32
CA ASN A 937 -1.78 -45.13 -31.85
C ASN A 937 -1.49 -44.54 -33.23
N ARG A 938 -0.34 -43.86 -33.38
CA ARG A 938 0.06 -43.15 -34.62
C ARG A 938 0.47 -44.12 -35.74
N THR A 939 0.88 -45.36 -35.41
CA THR A 939 1.28 -46.38 -36.40
C THR A 939 0.07 -47.06 -37.04
N SER A 940 -0.94 -47.42 -36.24
CA SER A 940 -2.13 -48.15 -36.73
C SER A 940 -3.34 -47.24 -37.01
N GLY A 941 -3.28 -45.96 -36.65
CA GLY A 941 -4.39 -45.01 -36.79
C GLY A 941 -5.59 -45.32 -35.90
N MET A 942 -5.44 -46.15 -34.86
CA MET A 942 -6.55 -46.60 -34.01
C MET A 942 -6.63 -45.81 -32.69
N MET A 943 -7.86 -45.45 -32.31
CA MET A 943 -8.23 -44.77 -31.08
C MET A 943 -8.92 -45.74 -30.11
N SER A 944 -8.71 -45.57 -28.79
CA SER A 944 -9.39 -46.33 -27.73
C SER A 944 -9.52 -45.51 -26.43
N ILE A 945 -10.29 -45.99 -25.44
CA ILE A 945 -10.35 -45.39 -24.10
C ILE A 945 -9.14 -45.84 -23.27
N TYR A 946 -8.45 -44.89 -22.65
CA TYR A 946 -7.32 -45.13 -21.75
C TYR A 946 -7.71 -44.98 -20.27
N ALA A 947 -8.56 -44.02 -19.96
CA ALA A 947 -9.08 -43.79 -18.61
C ALA A 947 -10.48 -43.15 -18.64
N GLY A 948 -11.25 -43.37 -17.59
CA GLY A 948 -12.64 -42.91 -17.45
C GLY A 948 -13.65 -43.92 -18.02
N THR A 949 -14.84 -43.96 -17.41
CA THR A 949 -15.98 -44.80 -17.88
C THR A 949 -16.87 -44.10 -18.91
N GLY A 950 -16.71 -42.79 -19.11
CA GLY A 950 -17.69 -41.93 -19.80
C GLY A 950 -18.63 -41.18 -18.85
N THR A 951 -18.77 -41.63 -17.60
CA THR A 951 -19.66 -41.02 -16.59
C THR A 951 -18.91 -40.03 -15.72
N ALA A 952 -19.44 -38.81 -15.59
CA ALA A 952 -18.89 -37.77 -14.73
C ALA A 952 -18.96 -38.16 -13.24
N GLY A 953 -17.83 -38.10 -12.53
CA GLY A 953 -17.77 -38.32 -11.08
C GLY A 953 -16.34 -38.54 -10.59
N TYR A 954 -16.18 -38.95 -9.33
CA TYR A 954 -14.89 -39.29 -8.71
C TYR A 954 -14.93 -40.69 -8.10
N GLY A 955 -13.85 -41.47 -8.27
CA GLY A 955 -13.73 -42.84 -7.75
C GLY A 955 -12.84 -43.74 -8.61
N GLY A 956 -12.67 -44.99 -8.18
CA GLY A 956 -11.90 -46.02 -8.89
C GLY A 956 -10.39 -46.09 -8.58
N ASP A 957 -9.91 -45.34 -7.58
CA ASP A 957 -8.51 -45.39 -7.15
C ASP A 957 -8.12 -46.80 -6.65
N GLY A 958 -6.94 -47.28 -7.07
CA GLY A 958 -6.48 -48.65 -6.88
C GLY A 958 -7.00 -49.64 -7.93
N GLY A 959 -8.03 -49.28 -8.70
CA GLY A 959 -8.58 -50.07 -9.80
C GLY A 959 -7.98 -49.76 -11.16
N LEU A 960 -8.51 -50.40 -12.21
CA LEU A 960 -8.15 -50.12 -13.61
C LEU A 960 -8.63 -48.73 -14.04
N SER A 961 -7.80 -48.02 -14.81
CA SER A 961 -8.06 -46.65 -15.27
C SER A 961 -9.36 -46.50 -16.08
N THR A 962 -9.74 -47.52 -16.85
CA THR A 962 -10.99 -47.58 -17.63
C THR A 962 -12.24 -47.82 -16.78
N SER A 963 -12.09 -48.19 -15.51
CA SER A 963 -13.20 -48.38 -14.55
C SER A 963 -13.37 -47.19 -13.60
N ALA A 964 -12.47 -46.21 -13.63
CA ALA A 964 -12.52 -45.04 -12.75
C ALA A 964 -13.46 -43.95 -13.27
N LEU A 965 -14.01 -43.17 -12.33
CA LEU A 965 -14.78 -41.98 -12.66
C LEU A 965 -13.84 -40.77 -12.73
N LEU A 966 -14.02 -39.96 -13.77
CA LEU A 966 -13.36 -38.67 -14.01
C LEU A 966 -14.44 -37.60 -14.19
N SER A 967 -14.11 -36.32 -14.05
CA SER A 967 -15.02 -35.21 -14.31
C SER A 967 -14.28 -34.07 -15.00
N TYR A 968 -14.54 -33.91 -16.31
CA TYR A 968 -13.88 -32.93 -17.19
C TYR A 968 -12.33 -33.07 -17.16
N PRO A 969 -11.74 -34.22 -17.53
CA PRO A 969 -10.29 -34.35 -17.61
C PRO A 969 -9.73 -33.42 -18.69
N CYS A 970 -8.88 -32.47 -18.31
CA CYS A 970 -8.50 -31.34 -19.19
C CYS A 970 -7.07 -31.43 -19.74
N HIS A 971 -6.10 -31.95 -19.00
CA HIS A 971 -4.73 -32.14 -19.48
C HIS A 971 -4.14 -33.48 -19.03
N THR A 972 -3.09 -33.90 -19.71
CA THR A 972 -2.31 -35.11 -19.43
C THR A 972 -0.84 -34.74 -19.29
N GLN A 973 -0.03 -35.57 -18.63
CA GLN A 973 1.43 -35.43 -18.66
C GLN A 973 2.09 -36.80 -18.54
N ILE A 974 2.93 -37.14 -19.50
CA ILE A 974 3.68 -38.40 -19.50
C ILE A 974 4.95 -38.23 -18.66
N ASP A 975 5.20 -39.19 -17.77
CA ASP A 975 6.48 -39.44 -17.13
C ASP A 975 6.95 -40.84 -17.55
N SER A 976 7.77 -40.87 -18.60
CA SER A 976 8.36 -42.09 -19.15
C SER A 976 9.42 -42.69 -18.24
N VAL A 977 10.07 -41.90 -17.37
CA VAL A 977 11.10 -42.36 -16.42
C VAL A 977 10.48 -43.19 -15.31
N ARG A 978 9.30 -42.79 -14.81
CA ARG A 978 8.52 -43.52 -13.78
C ARG A 978 7.39 -44.38 -14.37
N ASN A 979 7.26 -44.40 -15.69
CA ASN A 979 6.23 -45.16 -16.42
C ASN A 979 4.79 -44.81 -15.95
N ARG A 980 4.50 -43.51 -15.80
CA ARG A 980 3.18 -42.99 -15.39
C ARG A 980 2.61 -41.97 -16.39
N LEU A 981 1.28 -41.91 -16.48
CA LEU A 981 0.53 -40.83 -17.10
C LEU A 981 -0.24 -40.07 -16.01
N TYR A 982 0.04 -38.79 -15.83
CA TYR A 982 -0.75 -37.90 -14.98
C TYR A 982 -1.92 -37.30 -15.78
N VAL A 983 -3.03 -36.98 -15.09
CA VAL A 983 -4.25 -36.41 -15.68
C VAL A 983 -4.82 -35.35 -14.74
N THR A 984 -5.06 -34.12 -15.20
CA THR A 984 -5.84 -33.14 -14.43
C THR A 984 -7.32 -33.41 -14.61
N ASP A 985 -7.97 -33.76 -13.49
CA ASP A 985 -9.35 -34.18 -13.37
C ASP A 985 -10.15 -32.96 -12.86
N TYR A 986 -10.32 -31.97 -13.75
CA TYR A 986 -10.56 -30.55 -13.43
C TYR A 986 -11.68 -30.34 -12.41
N ARG A 987 -12.88 -30.88 -12.67
CA ARG A 987 -14.05 -30.65 -11.78
C ARG A 987 -13.96 -31.44 -10.49
N ASN A 988 -13.14 -32.50 -10.46
CA ASN A 988 -12.82 -33.22 -9.24
C ASN A 988 -11.72 -32.52 -8.40
N GLN A 989 -11.11 -31.44 -8.90
CA GLN A 989 -10.09 -30.64 -8.22
C GLN A 989 -8.82 -31.44 -7.85
N VAL A 990 -8.50 -32.45 -8.66
CA VAL A 990 -7.34 -33.35 -8.45
C VAL A 990 -6.51 -33.58 -9.72
N VAL A 991 -5.28 -34.02 -9.52
CA VAL A 991 -4.45 -34.70 -10.52
C VAL A 991 -4.50 -36.19 -10.18
N ARG A 992 -4.90 -37.03 -11.13
CA ARG A 992 -4.79 -38.49 -11.07
C ARG A 992 -3.45 -38.93 -11.68
N SER A 993 -2.97 -40.11 -11.33
CA SER A 993 -1.85 -40.78 -12.00
C SER A 993 -2.21 -42.22 -12.36
N ILE A 994 -1.76 -42.68 -13.52
CA ILE A 994 -2.04 -44.00 -14.07
C ILE A 994 -0.69 -44.70 -14.34
N SER A 995 -0.52 -45.92 -13.84
CA SER A 995 0.62 -46.77 -14.23
C SER A 995 0.49 -47.18 -15.69
N MET A 996 1.47 -46.87 -16.55
CA MET A 996 1.35 -47.15 -17.98
C MET A 996 1.52 -48.64 -18.32
N THR A 997 2.10 -49.46 -17.43
CA THR A 997 2.07 -50.93 -17.57
C THR A 997 0.82 -51.55 -16.96
N SER A 998 0.58 -51.38 -15.65
CA SER A 998 -0.52 -52.10 -14.95
C SER A 998 -1.91 -51.48 -15.17
N LYS A 999 -1.99 -50.30 -15.77
CA LYS A 999 -3.21 -49.48 -15.94
C LYS A 999 -3.95 -49.14 -14.63
N ILE A 1000 -3.31 -49.33 -13.48
CA ILE A 1000 -3.87 -48.93 -12.18
C ILE A 1000 -3.83 -47.41 -12.06
N ILE A 1001 -4.96 -46.80 -11.65
CA ILE A 1001 -5.11 -45.37 -11.40
C ILE A 1001 -5.15 -45.04 -9.91
N SER A 1002 -4.62 -43.88 -9.52
CA SER A 1002 -4.78 -43.30 -8.18
C SER A 1002 -4.84 -41.77 -8.26
N THR A 1003 -5.40 -41.13 -7.25
CA THR A 1003 -5.15 -39.71 -6.98
C THR A 1003 -3.66 -39.49 -6.69
N PHE A 1004 -3.13 -38.35 -7.13
CA PHE A 1004 -1.72 -38.00 -7.07
C PHE A 1004 -1.52 -36.63 -6.43
N ALA A 1005 -2.27 -35.61 -6.86
CA ALA A 1005 -2.30 -34.30 -6.23
C ALA A 1005 -3.73 -33.78 -6.08
N GLY A 1006 -3.99 -32.90 -5.10
CA GLY A 1006 -5.34 -32.43 -4.77
C GLY A 1006 -6.15 -33.48 -3.99
N ASN A 1007 -7.27 -33.06 -3.39
CA ASN A 1007 -8.17 -33.94 -2.65
C ASN A 1007 -9.64 -33.54 -2.87
N PHE A 1008 -10.38 -34.39 -3.59
CA PHE A 1008 -11.81 -34.20 -3.90
C PHE A 1008 -12.68 -33.86 -2.69
N ASN A 1009 -12.38 -34.44 -1.52
CA ASN A 1009 -13.19 -34.29 -0.30
C ASN A 1009 -12.97 -32.95 0.42
N LEU A 1010 -11.95 -32.17 0.04
CA LEU A 1010 -11.63 -30.90 0.69
C LEU A 1010 -12.19 -29.66 -0.05
N SER A 1011 -12.94 -29.86 -1.15
CA SER A 1011 -13.43 -28.81 -2.05
C SER A 1011 -12.33 -27.94 -2.68
N SER A 1012 -12.69 -27.05 -3.61
CA SER A 1012 -11.72 -26.18 -4.27
C SER A 1012 -11.19 -25.09 -3.32
N GLY A 1013 -9.89 -24.83 -3.38
CA GLY A 1013 -9.24 -23.80 -2.56
C GLY A 1013 -7.71 -23.88 -2.60
N TYR A 1014 -7.04 -23.03 -1.83
CA TYR A 1014 -5.58 -23.00 -1.71
C TYR A 1014 -5.14 -23.58 -0.37
N GLY A 1015 -4.48 -24.74 -0.39
CA GLY A 1015 -4.14 -25.44 0.85
C GLY A 1015 -3.24 -26.65 0.66
N GLY A 1016 -2.79 -27.21 1.79
CA GLY A 1016 -1.84 -28.33 1.85
C GLY A 1016 -0.48 -28.02 1.23
N ASP A 1017 -0.08 -26.75 1.16
CA ASP A 1017 1.24 -26.36 0.68
C ASP A 1017 2.34 -26.83 1.64
N GLY A 1018 3.43 -27.29 1.06
CA GLY A 1018 4.35 -28.23 1.68
C GLY A 1018 3.88 -29.69 1.58
N GLY A 1019 2.63 -30.01 1.94
CA GLY A 1019 2.16 -31.35 2.28
C GLY A 1019 2.23 -32.43 1.20
N LEU A 1020 1.92 -33.68 1.58
CA LEU A 1020 1.71 -34.77 0.61
C LEU A 1020 0.65 -34.36 -0.43
N ALA A 1021 1.01 -34.43 -1.70
CA ALA A 1021 0.28 -33.78 -2.78
C ALA A 1021 -1.21 -34.16 -2.87
N ALA A 1022 -1.55 -35.44 -2.65
CA ALA A 1022 -2.93 -35.96 -2.61
C ALA A 1022 -3.78 -35.47 -1.42
N ASN A 1023 -3.26 -34.55 -0.59
CA ASN A 1023 -3.97 -33.90 0.51
C ASN A 1023 -4.02 -32.37 0.37
N ALA A 1024 -3.54 -31.84 -0.76
CA ALA A 1024 -3.63 -30.43 -1.07
C ALA A 1024 -5.05 -30.03 -1.47
N GLN A 1025 -5.34 -28.75 -1.32
CA GLN A 1025 -6.44 -28.12 -2.05
C GLN A 1025 -5.86 -27.46 -3.30
N LEU A 1026 -6.54 -27.70 -4.42
CA LEU A 1026 -6.34 -27.05 -5.71
C LEU A 1026 -7.64 -26.32 -6.06
N ALA A 1027 -7.58 -25.29 -6.89
CA ALA A 1027 -8.74 -24.59 -7.41
C ALA A 1027 -8.57 -24.39 -8.92
N ASP A 1028 -9.29 -25.23 -9.65
CA ASP A 1028 -9.25 -25.41 -11.10
C ASP A 1028 -7.84 -25.79 -11.61
N PRO A 1029 -7.32 -26.96 -11.18
CA PRO A 1029 -6.04 -27.48 -11.66
C PRO A 1029 -6.12 -27.89 -13.13
N HIS A 1030 -5.24 -27.32 -13.94
CA HIS A 1030 -5.47 -27.20 -15.37
C HIS A 1030 -4.39 -27.87 -16.23
N VAL A 1031 -3.24 -27.22 -16.40
CA VAL A 1031 -2.08 -27.75 -17.14
C VAL A 1031 -1.07 -28.36 -16.19
N LEU A 1032 -0.31 -29.32 -16.72
CA LEU A 1032 0.76 -30.04 -16.05
C LEU A 1032 2.06 -29.83 -16.85
N THR A 1033 3.20 -29.74 -16.17
CA THR A 1033 4.51 -29.60 -16.83
C THR A 1033 5.56 -30.39 -16.06
N LEU A 1034 6.29 -31.29 -16.73
CA LEU A 1034 7.26 -32.18 -16.09
C LEU A 1034 8.70 -31.67 -16.21
N ASP A 1035 9.40 -31.61 -15.08
CA ASP A 1035 10.84 -31.40 -14.95
C ASP A 1035 11.47 -32.68 -14.37
N ASN A 1036 11.95 -33.54 -15.27
CA ASN A 1036 12.65 -34.78 -14.91
C ASN A 1036 14.09 -34.55 -14.42
N VAL A 1037 14.64 -33.34 -14.51
CA VAL A 1037 16.01 -33.05 -14.06
C VAL A 1037 16.00 -32.81 -12.55
N ASN A 1038 15.09 -31.97 -12.07
CA ASN A 1038 14.92 -31.68 -10.64
C ASN A 1038 13.82 -32.52 -9.97
N ASN A 1039 13.25 -33.51 -10.68
CA ASN A 1039 12.16 -34.37 -10.22
C ASN A 1039 10.90 -33.61 -9.76
N GLN A 1040 10.45 -32.61 -10.52
CA GLN A 1040 9.27 -31.78 -10.19
C GLN A 1040 8.16 -31.94 -11.25
N LEU A 1041 6.91 -32.05 -10.83
CA LEU A 1041 5.73 -31.89 -11.69
C LEU A 1041 5.02 -30.58 -11.33
N TYR A 1042 5.10 -29.58 -12.21
CA TYR A 1042 4.37 -28.33 -12.05
C TYR A 1042 2.89 -28.48 -12.45
N VAL A 1043 2.02 -27.75 -11.75
CA VAL A 1043 0.56 -27.76 -11.92
C VAL A 1043 0.05 -26.32 -11.95
N SER A 1044 -0.60 -25.92 -13.04
CA SER A 1044 -1.33 -24.64 -13.11
C SER A 1044 -2.59 -24.72 -12.24
N ASP A 1045 -2.64 -23.94 -11.17
CA ASP A 1045 -3.69 -23.94 -10.16
C ASP A 1045 -4.47 -22.62 -10.30
N VAL A 1046 -5.37 -22.60 -11.30
CA VAL A 1046 -5.72 -21.40 -12.07
C VAL A 1046 -6.51 -20.38 -11.26
N ASN A 1047 -7.51 -20.83 -10.51
CA ASN A 1047 -8.35 -19.95 -9.69
C ASN A 1047 -7.62 -19.52 -8.40
N ASN A 1048 -6.64 -20.33 -7.94
CA ASN A 1048 -5.68 -19.94 -6.91
C ASN A 1048 -4.58 -18.98 -7.43
N MET A 1049 -4.53 -18.70 -8.73
CA MET A 1049 -3.57 -17.79 -9.38
C MET A 1049 -2.08 -18.14 -9.12
N VAL A 1050 -1.76 -19.43 -9.03
CA VAL A 1050 -0.39 -19.91 -8.78
C VAL A 1050 -0.01 -21.07 -9.70
N ILE A 1051 1.29 -21.29 -9.84
CA ILE A 1051 1.85 -22.58 -10.28
C ILE A 1051 2.26 -23.34 -9.03
N ARG A 1052 1.70 -24.52 -8.80
CA ARG A 1052 2.20 -25.48 -7.79
C ARG A 1052 3.30 -26.34 -8.41
N ALA A 1053 4.15 -26.94 -7.60
CA ALA A 1053 5.14 -27.95 -7.97
C ALA A 1053 5.01 -29.14 -7.01
N VAL A 1054 4.97 -30.36 -7.55
CA VAL A 1054 5.01 -31.62 -6.79
C VAL A 1054 6.38 -32.26 -6.96
N ASP A 1055 7.08 -32.53 -5.86
CA ASP A 1055 8.30 -33.32 -5.88
C ASP A 1055 7.95 -34.80 -6.12
N LEU A 1056 8.53 -35.39 -7.16
CA LEU A 1056 8.24 -36.73 -7.65
C LEU A 1056 9.03 -37.83 -6.93
N SER A 1057 9.92 -37.48 -6.01
CA SER A 1057 10.62 -38.43 -5.13
C SER A 1057 9.91 -38.57 -3.78
N THR A 1058 9.28 -37.49 -3.30
CA THR A 1058 8.63 -37.41 -1.98
C THR A 1058 7.11 -37.26 -2.04
N ASN A 1059 6.52 -37.07 -3.24
CA ASN A 1059 5.09 -36.88 -3.50
C ASN A 1059 4.47 -35.70 -2.73
N ILE A 1060 5.16 -34.56 -2.77
CA ILE A 1060 4.99 -33.46 -1.81
C ILE A 1060 4.84 -32.13 -2.59
N ILE A 1061 3.88 -31.25 -2.25
CA ILE A 1061 3.45 -30.12 -3.10
C ILE A 1061 3.76 -28.74 -2.51
N ARG A 1062 4.07 -27.74 -3.35
CA ARG A 1062 4.39 -26.35 -2.95
C ARG A 1062 3.95 -25.35 -4.01
N THR A 1063 3.76 -24.07 -3.69
CA THR A 1063 3.73 -23.01 -4.70
C THR A 1063 5.13 -22.75 -5.23
N SER A 1064 5.30 -22.77 -6.55
CA SER A 1064 6.54 -22.46 -7.27
C SER A 1064 6.57 -21.00 -7.76
N VAL A 1065 5.44 -20.54 -8.31
CA VAL A 1065 5.30 -19.21 -8.93
C VAL A 1065 3.96 -18.61 -8.57
N GLY A 1066 3.97 -17.31 -8.28
CA GLY A 1066 2.77 -16.54 -8.00
C GLY A 1066 2.42 -16.49 -6.51
N GLY A 1067 1.38 -15.72 -6.21
CA GLY A 1067 0.69 -15.74 -4.94
C GLY A 1067 -0.81 -15.59 -5.17
N PRO A 1068 -1.67 -16.23 -4.37
CA PRO A 1068 -3.11 -16.14 -4.55
C PRO A 1068 -3.62 -14.70 -4.35
N GLN A 1069 -4.86 -14.44 -4.78
CA GLN A 1069 -5.57 -13.23 -4.36
C GLN A 1069 -5.62 -13.19 -2.82
N ASN A 1070 -4.76 -12.35 -2.23
CA ASN A 1070 -4.44 -12.23 -0.80
C ASN A 1070 -3.37 -13.19 -0.19
N TYR A 1071 -2.34 -13.64 -0.92
CA TYR A 1071 -1.03 -13.89 -0.28
C TYR A 1071 0.22 -13.71 -1.16
N ARG A 1072 1.39 -13.58 -0.52
CA ARG A 1072 2.72 -13.41 -1.12
C ARG A 1072 3.75 -14.38 -0.51
N GLY A 1073 4.31 -15.29 -1.33
CA GLY A 1073 5.57 -15.98 -1.05
C GLY A 1073 5.50 -17.36 -0.36
N PRO A 1074 6.24 -18.41 -0.79
CA PRO A 1074 5.92 -19.78 -0.40
C PRO A 1074 7.12 -20.70 -0.04
N ALA A 1075 6.74 -21.94 0.29
CA ALA A 1075 7.38 -23.15 -0.22
C ALA A 1075 8.78 -23.61 0.26
N LEU A 1076 8.79 -24.49 1.27
CA LEU A 1076 9.38 -25.81 1.04
C LEU A 1076 8.72 -26.93 1.87
N TYR A 1077 7.93 -27.75 1.17
CA TYR A 1077 7.86 -29.21 1.28
C TYR A 1077 7.88 -29.88 2.68
N ALA A 1078 6.72 -30.42 3.05
CA ALA A 1078 6.35 -30.88 4.38
C ALA A 1078 5.50 -32.16 4.36
N ARG A 1079 5.24 -32.73 5.54
CA ARG A 1079 4.13 -33.68 5.75
C ARG A 1079 2.78 -32.95 5.69
N ILE A 1080 1.65 -33.63 5.89
CA ILE A 1080 0.41 -32.90 6.23
C ILE A 1080 0.69 -32.09 7.50
N ILE A 1081 0.66 -30.78 7.33
CA ILE A 1081 0.63 -29.80 8.38
C ILE A 1081 -0.78 -29.21 8.29
N ASN A 1082 -1.62 -29.45 9.29
CA ASN A 1082 -2.95 -28.87 9.35
C ASN A 1082 -2.82 -27.36 9.60
N ALA A 1083 -2.69 -26.64 8.47
CA ALA A 1083 -2.22 -25.27 8.31
C ALA A 1083 -0.84 -24.99 8.97
N VAL A 1084 0.20 -24.79 8.15
CA VAL A 1084 1.50 -24.27 8.60
C VAL A 1084 1.31 -22.84 9.09
N TYR A 1085 1.05 -22.68 10.36
CA TYR A 1085 0.88 -21.35 10.93
C TYR A 1085 2.22 -20.66 11.17
N ASP A 1086 3.28 -21.45 11.39
CA ASP A 1086 4.67 -21.01 11.38
C ASP A 1086 5.62 -22.21 11.20
N LEU A 1087 6.84 -21.88 10.78
CA LEU A 1087 7.94 -22.81 10.54
C LEU A 1087 9.26 -22.09 10.87
N LYS A 1088 10.12 -22.75 11.65
CA LYS A 1088 11.42 -22.22 12.09
C LYS A 1088 12.53 -23.24 11.81
N ILE A 1089 13.61 -22.78 11.19
CA ILE A 1089 14.75 -23.61 10.78
C ILE A 1089 15.95 -23.30 11.69
N GLU A 1090 16.54 -24.34 12.26
CA GLU A 1090 17.80 -24.28 13.00
C GLU A 1090 18.92 -24.81 12.08
N GLN A 1091 19.68 -23.89 11.48
CA GLN A 1091 20.70 -24.24 10.47
C GLN A 1091 21.81 -25.13 11.06
N GLU A 1092 22.30 -24.82 12.27
CA GLU A 1092 23.37 -25.56 12.96
C GLU A 1092 23.10 -27.06 13.13
N ARG A 1093 21.82 -27.44 13.29
CA ARG A 1093 21.38 -28.83 13.49
C ARG A 1093 20.58 -29.37 12.30
N ASN A 1094 20.46 -28.58 11.23
CA ASN A 1094 19.63 -28.83 10.05
C ASN A 1094 18.16 -29.21 10.36
N LEU A 1095 17.63 -28.80 11.52
CA LEU A 1095 16.27 -29.12 11.95
C LEU A 1095 15.28 -28.07 11.45
N MET A 1096 14.04 -28.49 11.24
CA MET A 1096 12.90 -27.62 10.92
C MET A 1096 11.74 -27.97 11.85
N TYR A 1097 11.37 -27.04 12.71
CA TYR A 1097 10.19 -27.15 13.56
C TYR A 1097 9.02 -26.41 12.90
N PHE A 1098 7.81 -26.98 12.95
CA PHE A 1098 6.60 -26.35 12.42
C PHE A 1098 5.35 -26.78 13.19
N ILE A 1099 4.23 -26.09 13.00
CA ILE A 1099 2.99 -26.37 13.73
C ILE A 1099 1.92 -27.01 12.84
N ASP A 1100 1.45 -28.19 13.24
CA ASP A 1100 0.43 -29.04 12.59
C ASP A 1100 -0.82 -29.11 13.49
N ALA A 1101 -1.80 -28.23 13.23
CA ALA A 1101 -2.98 -27.95 14.06
C ALA A 1101 -2.70 -28.02 15.56
N ASN A 1102 -3.09 -29.11 16.22
CA ASN A 1102 -3.04 -29.32 17.66
C ASN A 1102 -1.71 -29.95 18.12
N THR A 1103 -0.66 -29.82 17.30
CA THR A 1103 0.66 -30.40 17.51
C THR A 1103 1.77 -29.53 16.91
N VAL A 1104 3.00 -29.71 17.38
CA VAL A 1104 4.22 -29.22 16.75
C VAL A 1104 4.98 -30.43 16.22
N LYS A 1105 5.53 -30.35 15.01
CA LYS A 1105 6.44 -31.36 14.46
C LYS A 1105 7.87 -30.84 14.42
N VAL A 1106 8.80 -31.78 14.35
CA VAL A 1106 10.18 -31.53 13.91
C VAL A 1106 10.50 -32.43 12.73
N VAL A 1107 11.10 -31.85 11.70
CA VAL A 1107 11.75 -32.53 10.58
C VAL A 1107 13.25 -32.50 10.83
N ASP A 1108 13.87 -33.67 10.79
CA ASP A 1108 15.31 -33.79 10.58
C ASP A 1108 15.55 -33.91 9.07
N LYS A 1109 16.25 -32.93 8.49
CA LYS A 1109 16.48 -32.85 7.04
C LYS A 1109 17.71 -33.63 6.55
N TYR A 1110 18.52 -34.20 7.45
CA TYR A 1110 19.58 -35.12 7.02
C TYR A 1110 19.00 -36.51 6.73
N VAL A 1111 18.09 -36.98 7.58
CA VAL A 1111 17.41 -38.28 7.41
C VAL A 1111 16.02 -38.18 6.78
N ASN A 1112 15.54 -36.97 6.48
CA ASN A 1112 14.18 -36.68 5.97
C ASN A 1112 13.06 -37.30 6.80
N THR A 1113 13.26 -37.42 8.12
CA THR A 1113 12.25 -37.97 9.04
C THR A 1113 11.45 -36.86 9.72
N ILE A 1114 10.22 -37.17 10.09
CA ILE A 1114 9.32 -36.25 10.77
C ILE A 1114 8.62 -36.91 11.95
N SER A 1115 8.77 -36.30 13.13
CA SER A 1115 8.16 -36.72 14.39
C SER A 1115 7.27 -35.63 14.98
N THR A 1116 6.33 -36.02 15.84
CA THR A 1116 5.63 -35.06 16.70
C THR A 1116 6.60 -34.61 17.79
N PHE A 1117 6.90 -33.31 17.82
CA PHE A 1117 7.72 -32.67 18.82
C PHE A 1117 6.90 -32.24 20.06
N ALA A 1118 5.64 -31.85 19.85
CA ALA A 1118 4.70 -31.50 20.92
C ALA A 1118 3.23 -31.69 20.51
N GLY A 1119 2.33 -31.81 21.48
CA GLY A 1119 0.87 -31.94 21.28
C GLY A 1119 0.41 -33.35 20.96
N LEU A 1120 -0.67 -33.80 21.61
CA LEU A 1120 -1.34 -35.09 21.35
C LEU A 1120 -2.09 -35.15 20.00
N GLY A 1121 -2.62 -34.01 19.52
CA GLY A 1121 -3.53 -33.96 18.38
C GLY A 1121 -5.01 -34.23 18.73
N GLY A 1122 -5.89 -34.03 17.75
CA GLY A 1122 -7.35 -34.11 17.93
C GLY A 1122 -7.96 -32.88 18.61
N ILE A 1123 -9.26 -32.63 18.38
CA ILE A 1123 -9.99 -31.50 18.97
C ILE A 1123 -10.40 -31.83 20.41
N ILE A 1124 -9.44 -31.72 21.33
CA ILE A 1124 -9.65 -31.87 22.77
C ILE A 1124 -9.82 -30.48 23.37
N THR A 1125 -11.03 -30.17 23.84
CA THR A 1125 -11.39 -28.85 24.39
C THR A 1125 -10.99 -28.66 25.86
N THR A 1126 -10.48 -29.70 26.51
CA THR A 1126 -9.97 -29.67 27.89
C THR A 1126 -8.45 -29.48 27.93
N TYR A 1127 -8.02 -28.40 28.59
CA TYR A 1127 -6.61 -28.10 28.83
C TYR A 1127 -5.98 -29.12 29.79
N ASN A 1128 -4.83 -29.70 29.41
CA ASN A 1128 -4.00 -30.46 30.33
C ASN A 1128 -2.51 -30.52 29.87
N GLY A 1129 -1.59 -30.62 30.82
CA GLY A 1129 -0.20 -31.00 30.55
C GLY A 1129 0.89 -29.91 30.66
N ASP A 1130 0.80 -28.98 31.61
CA ASP A 1130 2.03 -28.33 32.10
C ASP A 1130 2.75 -29.28 33.08
N GLY A 1131 4.05 -29.53 32.85
CA GLY A 1131 4.85 -30.50 33.59
C GLY A 1131 4.86 -31.92 33.00
N LEU A 1132 4.15 -32.16 31.89
CA LEU A 1132 4.18 -33.44 31.16
C LEU A 1132 5.18 -33.41 30.00
N LEU A 1133 5.49 -34.58 29.44
CA LEU A 1133 6.19 -34.69 28.15
C LEU A 1133 5.38 -33.98 27.06
N ALA A 1134 6.07 -33.22 26.21
CA ALA A 1134 5.45 -32.32 25.26
C ALA A 1134 4.53 -33.02 24.26
N THR A 1135 4.86 -34.24 23.86
CA THR A 1135 4.05 -35.11 22.99
C THR A 1135 2.78 -35.65 23.65
N LEU A 1136 2.67 -35.56 24.99
CA LEU A 1136 1.53 -36.00 25.79
C LEU A 1136 0.72 -34.82 26.39
N ALA A 1137 1.15 -33.58 26.17
CA ALA A 1137 0.37 -32.38 26.50
C ALA A 1137 -0.69 -32.10 25.42
N THR A 1138 -1.81 -31.47 25.79
CA THR A 1138 -2.73 -30.90 24.79
C THR A 1138 -2.28 -29.51 24.35
N LEU A 1139 -2.39 -29.27 23.04
CA LEU A 1139 -2.29 -27.96 22.38
C LEU A 1139 -3.57 -27.80 21.53
N ASN A 1140 -4.01 -26.56 21.30
CA ASN A 1140 -5.25 -26.26 20.60
C ASN A 1140 -4.99 -25.22 19.50
N GLY A 1141 -4.90 -25.70 18.26
CA GLY A 1141 -4.54 -24.95 17.07
C GLY A 1141 -3.39 -23.95 17.19
N PRO A 1142 -2.26 -24.22 17.89
CA PRO A 1142 -1.08 -23.34 17.99
C PRO A 1142 -0.67 -22.66 16.67
N ARG A 1143 0.06 -21.54 16.76
CA ARG A 1143 0.33 -20.68 15.59
C ARG A 1143 1.76 -20.25 15.32
N SER A 1144 2.65 -20.17 16.32
CA SER A 1144 4.07 -19.90 16.04
C SER A 1144 5.05 -20.53 17.01
N LEU A 1145 6.28 -20.67 16.52
CA LEU A 1145 7.43 -21.17 17.22
C LEU A 1145 8.51 -20.11 17.34
N ALA A 1146 9.33 -20.24 18.38
CA ALA A 1146 10.65 -19.61 18.41
C ALA A 1146 11.66 -20.60 18.99
N ILE A 1147 12.82 -20.72 18.34
CA ILE A 1147 13.88 -21.67 18.72
C ILE A 1147 14.95 -20.91 19.48
N ASP A 1148 15.29 -21.42 20.66
CA ASP A 1148 16.44 -21.03 21.45
C ASP A 1148 17.53 -22.10 21.24
N THR A 1149 18.45 -21.85 20.31
CA THR A 1149 19.52 -22.79 19.92
C THR A 1149 20.57 -22.92 21.01
N VAL A 1150 20.83 -21.82 21.72
CA VAL A 1150 21.82 -21.66 22.79
C VAL A 1150 21.40 -22.40 24.07
N ASN A 1151 20.14 -22.30 24.48
CA ASN A 1151 19.62 -22.90 25.71
C ASN A 1151 18.73 -24.13 25.45
N ASN A 1152 18.69 -24.61 24.21
CA ASN A 1152 17.92 -25.78 23.76
C ASN A 1152 16.41 -25.75 24.09
N LEU A 1153 15.75 -24.60 23.96
CA LEU A 1153 14.28 -24.46 24.17
C LEU A 1153 13.53 -24.23 22.85
N VAL A 1154 12.25 -24.59 22.81
CA VAL A 1154 11.32 -24.20 21.75
C VAL A 1154 10.05 -23.64 22.38
N TYR A 1155 9.76 -22.38 22.10
CA TYR A 1155 8.52 -21.72 22.51
C TYR A 1155 7.41 -22.03 21.50
N ILE A 1156 6.16 -22.13 21.95
CA ILE A 1156 4.98 -22.46 21.12
C ILE A 1156 3.82 -21.52 21.50
N ALA A 1157 3.32 -20.74 20.55
CA ALA A 1157 2.09 -19.96 20.73
C ALA A 1157 0.86 -20.87 20.58
N ASP A 1158 0.22 -21.23 21.69
CA ASP A 1158 -0.91 -22.16 21.80
C ASP A 1158 -2.25 -21.39 21.74
N TYR A 1159 -2.64 -21.07 20.51
CA TYR A 1159 -3.67 -20.10 20.11
C TYR A 1159 -5.06 -20.34 20.70
N GLY A 1160 -5.65 -21.51 20.49
CA GLY A 1160 -6.99 -21.86 20.98
C GLY A 1160 -7.03 -22.07 22.49
N ASN A 1161 -5.88 -22.36 23.09
CA ASN A 1161 -5.66 -22.37 24.54
C ASN A 1161 -5.22 -21.00 25.09
N ASN A 1162 -5.12 -19.96 24.26
CA ASN A 1162 -4.87 -18.57 24.68
C ASN A 1162 -3.61 -18.40 25.56
N MET A 1163 -2.52 -19.09 25.22
CA MET A 1163 -1.28 -19.09 25.99
C MET A 1163 -0.01 -19.34 25.15
N ILE A 1164 1.16 -19.06 25.71
CA ILE A 1164 2.47 -19.45 25.16
C ILE A 1164 3.02 -20.59 26.01
N ARG A 1165 3.35 -21.72 25.41
CA ARG A 1165 4.06 -22.85 26.04
C ARG A 1165 5.54 -22.79 25.69
N VAL A 1166 6.35 -23.55 26.42
CA VAL A 1166 7.76 -23.81 26.11
C VAL A 1166 8.09 -25.27 26.36
N VAL A 1167 8.81 -25.87 25.42
CA VAL A 1167 9.36 -27.22 25.51
C VAL A 1167 10.86 -27.13 25.75
N ASN A 1168 11.35 -27.82 26.77
CA ASN A 1168 12.79 -27.99 26.99
C ASN A 1168 13.27 -29.23 26.24
N ARG A 1169 14.16 -29.06 25.26
CA ARG A 1169 14.62 -30.16 24.39
C ARG A 1169 15.57 -31.14 25.10
N ASN A 1170 16.13 -30.77 26.26
CA ASN A 1170 17.00 -31.65 27.04
C ASN A 1170 16.23 -32.77 27.79
N ASN A 1171 14.94 -32.57 28.07
CA ASN A 1171 14.11 -33.54 28.83
C ASN A 1171 12.70 -33.74 28.26
N GLY A 1172 12.35 -33.07 27.16
CA GLY A 1172 11.06 -33.18 26.47
C GLY A 1172 9.87 -32.60 27.23
N LEU A 1173 10.04 -31.94 28.38
CA LEU A 1173 8.92 -31.43 29.18
C LEU A 1173 8.36 -30.12 28.62
N MET A 1174 7.03 -30.00 28.63
CA MET A 1174 6.30 -28.76 28.30
C MET A 1174 5.87 -28.03 29.58
N THR A 1175 6.02 -26.70 29.57
CA THR A 1175 5.50 -25.80 30.61
C THR A 1175 4.94 -24.52 30.00
N ARG A 1176 4.16 -23.76 30.77
CA ARG A 1176 3.58 -22.47 30.35
C ARG A 1176 4.59 -21.33 30.51
N PHE A 1177 4.82 -20.61 29.41
CA PHE A 1177 5.67 -19.44 29.35
C PHE A 1177 4.90 -18.12 29.52
N ALA A 1178 3.67 -18.05 29.01
CA ALA A 1178 2.77 -16.91 29.24
C ALA A 1178 1.30 -17.32 29.02
N GLY A 1179 0.34 -16.52 29.48
CA GLY A 1179 -1.09 -16.70 29.20
C GLY A 1179 -1.83 -17.55 30.23
N SER A 1180 -2.99 -17.07 30.66
CA SER A 1180 -3.83 -17.69 31.68
C SER A 1180 -4.66 -18.88 31.17
N GLY A 1181 -4.96 -18.93 29.88
CA GLY A 1181 -5.88 -19.89 29.27
C GLY A 1181 -7.16 -19.26 28.72
N VAL A 1182 -7.44 -18.02 29.12
CA VAL A 1182 -8.67 -17.30 28.74
C VAL A 1182 -8.41 -16.40 27.55
N CYS A 1183 -9.22 -16.52 26.49
CA CYS A 1183 -9.29 -15.51 25.44
C CYS A 1183 -9.80 -14.20 26.05
N GLY A 1184 -8.90 -13.25 26.08
CA GLY A 1184 -9.10 -11.84 26.37
C GLY A 1184 -7.73 -11.18 26.19
N ASN A 1185 -7.57 -9.95 26.65
CA ASN A 1185 -6.22 -9.48 26.87
C ASN A 1185 -6.17 -8.44 27.99
N THR A 1186 -5.36 -8.75 29.01
CA THR A 1186 -5.09 -7.97 30.23
C THR A 1186 -3.80 -8.51 30.87
N GLY A 1187 -3.21 -7.79 31.83
CA GLY A 1187 -2.13 -8.32 32.68
C GLY A 1187 -0.69 -7.93 32.31
N ASP A 1188 -0.51 -6.87 31.52
CA ASP A 1188 0.82 -6.30 31.25
C ASP A 1188 1.45 -5.74 32.53
N GLY A 1189 2.78 -5.79 32.63
CA GLY A 1189 3.53 -5.54 33.87
C GLY A 1189 3.37 -6.62 34.96
N GLY A 1190 2.30 -7.43 34.90
CA GLY A 1190 2.03 -8.52 35.83
C GLY A 1190 2.73 -9.85 35.49
N PRO A 1191 2.56 -10.90 36.31
CA PRO A 1191 3.13 -12.22 36.06
C PRO A 1191 2.67 -12.81 34.73
N ALA A 1192 3.61 -13.17 33.86
CA ALA A 1192 3.31 -13.51 32.46
C ALA A 1192 2.32 -14.68 32.28
N THR A 1193 2.31 -15.63 33.21
CA THR A 1193 1.41 -16.80 33.23
C THR A 1193 -0.03 -16.49 33.64
N SER A 1194 -0.28 -15.28 34.17
CA SER A 1194 -1.61 -14.83 34.63
C SER A 1194 -2.27 -13.84 33.66
N ALA A 1195 -1.51 -13.24 32.74
CA ALA A 1195 -2.04 -12.37 31.71
C ALA A 1195 -3.01 -13.10 30.77
N GLN A 1196 -4.04 -12.43 30.27
CA GLN A 1196 -4.89 -12.96 29.21
C GLN A 1196 -4.25 -12.70 27.85
N ILE A 1197 -4.27 -13.69 26.95
CA ILE A 1197 -3.62 -13.63 25.64
C ILE A 1197 -4.49 -14.37 24.62
N CYS A 1198 -5.49 -13.70 24.05
CA CYS A 1198 -6.37 -14.36 23.09
C CYS A 1198 -5.64 -14.66 21.76
N SER A 1199 -5.70 -15.91 21.31
CA SER A 1199 -5.23 -16.29 19.97
C SER A 1199 -3.80 -15.82 19.63
N PRO A 1200 -2.76 -16.10 20.45
CA PRO A 1200 -1.36 -15.80 20.14
C PRO A 1200 -0.95 -16.44 18.81
N PHE A 1201 -0.23 -15.69 17.96
CA PHE A 1201 -0.04 -16.02 16.55
C PHE A 1201 1.40 -16.19 16.09
N GLY A 1202 2.16 -15.12 15.83
CA GLY A 1202 3.55 -15.15 15.32
C GLY A 1202 4.58 -14.93 16.43
N MET A 1203 5.83 -15.39 16.33
CA MET A 1203 6.87 -15.21 17.36
C MET A 1203 8.27 -14.99 16.78
N VAL A 1204 9.09 -14.24 17.52
CA VAL A 1204 10.53 -14.07 17.27
C VAL A 1204 11.27 -13.93 18.61
N LEU A 1205 12.40 -14.62 18.75
CA LEU A 1205 13.28 -14.56 19.92
C LEU A 1205 14.48 -13.68 19.59
N ASP A 1206 14.66 -12.60 20.34
CA ASP A 1206 15.94 -11.91 20.44
C ASP A 1206 16.85 -12.74 21.35
N THR A 1207 17.84 -13.40 20.74
CA THR A 1207 18.84 -14.24 21.40
C THR A 1207 19.97 -13.45 22.07
N VAL A 1208 20.12 -12.16 21.76
CA VAL A 1208 21.13 -11.28 22.39
C VAL A 1208 20.61 -10.75 23.72
N THR A 1209 19.34 -10.34 23.79
CA THR A 1209 18.72 -9.91 25.06
C THR A 1209 17.95 -11.00 25.79
N ASN A 1210 17.80 -12.19 25.21
CA ASN A 1210 16.91 -13.27 25.67
C ASN A 1210 15.46 -12.79 25.88
N THR A 1211 14.90 -12.08 24.89
CA THR A 1211 13.53 -11.56 24.92
C THR A 1211 12.68 -12.21 23.82
N LEU A 1212 11.61 -12.92 24.21
CA LEU A 1212 10.65 -13.48 23.26
C LEU A 1212 9.58 -12.44 22.97
N TYR A 1213 9.46 -12.04 21.70
CA TYR A 1213 8.39 -11.21 21.17
C TYR A 1213 7.38 -12.11 20.45
N PHE A 1214 6.08 -11.85 20.61
CA PHE A 1214 5.04 -12.69 20.00
C PHE A 1214 3.74 -11.94 19.72
N THR A 1215 3.15 -12.15 18.55
CA THR A 1215 1.92 -11.50 18.12
C THR A 1215 0.67 -12.22 18.63
N THR A 1216 -0.50 -11.57 18.53
CA THR A 1216 -1.80 -12.21 18.79
C THR A 1216 -2.80 -11.83 17.70
N HIS A 1217 -3.35 -12.82 16.98
CA HIS A 1217 -4.17 -12.59 15.78
C HIS A 1217 -5.64 -12.33 16.10
N GLY A 1218 -6.19 -12.79 17.23
CA GLY A 1218 -7.57 -12.48 17.59
C GLY A 1218 -7.83 -10.98 17.79
N HIS A 1219 -6.76 -10.22 18.06
CA HIS A 1219 -6.82 -8.81 18.48
C HIS A 1219 -5.68 -7.93 17.91
N HIS A 1220 -4.83 -8.49 17.02
CA HIS A 1220 -3.89 -7.79 16.11
C HIS A 1220 -2.65 -7.09 16.72
N VAL A 1221 -1.91 -7.69 17.67
CA VAL A 1221 -0.74 -7.02 18.34
C VAL A 1221 0.56 -7.82 18.40
N ILE A 1222 1.63 -7.22 18.94
CA ILE A 1222 2.98 -7.77 19.18
C ILE A 1222 3.39 -7.62 20.66
N ARG A 1223 3.29 -8.68 21.48
CA ARG A 1223 3.69 -8.79 22.90
C ARG A 1223 5.17 -9.12 23.11
N CYS A 1224 5.67 -9.04 24.34
CA CYS A 1224 7.01 -9.54 24.72
C CYS A 1224 7.12 -10.05 26.17
N ARG A 1225 8.03 -11.01 26.41
CA ARG A 1225 8.50 -11.44 27.74
C ARG A 1225 10.02 -11.67 27.70
N LYS A 1226 10.74 -11.18 28.72
CA LYS A 1226 12.17 -11.46 28.92
C LYS A 1226 12.40 -12.75 29.73
N LYS A 1227 13.45 -13.48 29.40
CA LYS A 1227 13.88 -14.72 30.08
C LYS A 1227 14.71 -14.39 31.34
N ARG A 1228 14.79 -15.32 32.29
CA ARG A 1228 15.90 -15.34 33.27
C ARG A 1228 17.07 -16.14 32.70
N ASN A 1229 18.29 -15.66 32.87
CA ASN A 1229 19.48 -16.43 32.55
C ASN A 1229 19.71 -17.47 33.66
N HIS A 1230 19.46 -18.75 33.35
CA HIS A 1230 19.96 -19.87 34.15
C HIS A 1230 21.13 -20.51 33.41
N GLN A 1231 22.34 -20.19 33.86
CA GLN A 1231 23.49 -21.05 33.64
C GLN A 1231 23.33 -22.33 34.47
N TYR A 1232 23.96 -23.42 34.01
CA TYR A 1232 24.66 -24.50 34.73
C TYR A 1232 24.76 -25.67 33.71
N SER A 1233 25.87 -25.80 32.98
CA SER A 1233 27.17 -26.38 33.39
C SER A 1233 27.14 -27.90 33.49
N CYS A 1234 27.97 -28.58 32.69
CA CYS A 1234 28.22 -30.01 32.83
C CYS A 1234 28.94 -30.31 34.16
N GLY A 1235 28.59 -31.44 34.77
CA GLY A 1235 29.20 -32.02 35.97
C GLY A 1235 28.64 -33.42 36.19
#